data_AF-A0A094J8D4-F1
#
_entry.id   AF-A0A094J8D4-F1
#
_cell.length_a   1.000
_cell.length_b   1.000
_cell.length_c   1.000
_cell.angle_alpha   90.00
_cell.angle_beta   90.00
_cell.angle_gamma   90.00
#
_symmetry.space_group_name_H-M   'P 1'
#
loop_
_entity.id
_entity.type
_entity.pdbx_description
1 polymer ?
#
loop_
_entity_poly.entity_id
_entity_poly.type
_entity_poly.pdbx_seq_one_letter_code
_entity_poly.pdbx_strand_id
1 'polypeptide(L)'
;MADLKEVLVPDIGGDEVQVIEICANIGDTLAEEDAIVTVESDKATMDIPAPFAGVLKELKVAVGDKVSEGTLIAMLAAEGAAEAAPAPAAEKASEPVAAPAAAPTPAPAAAASAAGSSQVIEVTVPDIGDAKDVDIIEVLVNVGDTINADDGLITLETDKATMDVPAPQGGVVKSLAVNVGDKVSEGSLVLTLEVAGSGAATAAPVDAAPAPAAQAPAAAPAATASQTIEVKVPDIGDAKDVDIIEVLVSEGDTISADDGLITLETDKATMDVPAPQGGVVKSLAVKVGDKVSEGSLVLTLEVAGSAPAAAPAPAAEPAPAASAPAAAAPAASRPPVPHHPSAGVVQTTGVVHASPSVRRLAREFGVDLGQVKGSGRKGRIQKEDVQAYVRYELSRPKASAATAVAGGNGLQVIDAPKVDFSKFGEVEEIPLSRIQKISGPNLHRNWVTIPHVTQFDEADITELEAFRKQQNELAAKKKQAIKFTPLVFMMKAVAKTLQEFPTFNSSLSPDGESLIQKKYYHIGVAVDTPNGLVVPVFRDVNKKSITELSLELMDISAKARDGKLKAADMQGSCFTISSLGGIGGTAFTPIVNYPDVAILGVSKSEFKPKWNGKEFIPRLMCPLSLSYDHRVIDGALAARFSVTLSSYLSDIRTLIM
;
A
#
# COMPACT_ATOMS: atom_id res chain seq x y z
N MET A 1 20.99 -25.99 -45.49
CA MET A 1 21.57 -26.94 -44.51
C MET A 1 21.31 -26.32 -43.15
N ALA A 2 21.01 -27.10 -42.11
CA ALA A 2 20.82 -26.50 -40.78
C ALA A 2 22.20 -26.09 -40.23
N ASP A 3 22.33 -24.85 -39.77
CA ASP A 3 23.55 -24.38 -39.13
C ASP A 3 23.69 -25.05 -37.76
N LEU A 4 24.44 -26.15 -37.73
CA LEU A 4 24.85 -26.84 -36.53
C LEU A 4 25.90 -25.98 -35.82
N LYS A 5 25.55 -25.49 -34.63
CA LYS A 5 26.45 -24.78 -33.74
C LYS A 5 26.93 -25.74 -32.65
N GLU A 6 28.22 -25.68 -32.38
CA GLU A 6 28.89 -26.47 -31.36
C GLU A 6 28.66 -25.87 -29.97
N VAL A 7 28.35 -26.71 -28.98
CA VAL A 7 28.22 -26.32 -27.57
C VAL A 7 29.38 -26.90 -26.78
N LEU A 8 30.20 -26.00 -26.25
CA LEU A 8 31.39 -26.31 -25.46
C LEU A 8 31.11 -26.15 -23.97
N VAL A 9 31.85 -26.87 -23.13
CA VAL A 9 31.89 -26.68 -21.68
C VAL A 9 32.36 -25.26 -21.33
N PRO A 10 31.57 -24.46 -20.57
CA PRO A 10 32.02 -23.16 -20.04
C PRO A 10 33.05 -23.35 -18.91
N ASP A 11 33.69 -22.27 -18.45
CA ASP A 11 34.63 -22.32 -17.32
C ASP A 11 33.95 -22.88 -16.05
N ILE A 12 34.39 -24.06 -15.60
CA ILE A 12 33.90 -24.73 -14.37
C ILE A 12 34.87 -24.54 -13.18
N GLY A 13 35.90 -23.69 -13.30
CA GLY A 13 36.83 -23.38 -12.22
C GLY A 13 37.72 -24.54 -11.73
N GLY A 14 37.90 -25.59 -12.54
CA GLY A 14 38.72 -26.76 -12.21
C GLY A 14 39.05 -27.63 -13.44
N ASP A 15 40.13 -28.41 -13.35
CA ASP A 15 40.78 -29.02 -14.52
C ASP A 15 39.97 -30.18 -15.19
N GLU A 16 39.24 -30.98 -14.42
CA GLU A 16 38.40 -32.09 -14.91
C GLU A 16 37.18 -32.32 -14.00
N VAL A 17 35.98 -32.42 -14.58
CA VAL A 17 34.71 -32.64 -13.86
C VAL A 17 33.96 -33.85 -14.46
N GLN A 18 33.26 -34.64 -13.65
CA GLN A 18 32.58 -35.87 -14.14
C GLN A 18 31.09 -35.62 -14.45
N VAL A 19 30.62 -36.14 -15.57
CA VAL A 19 29.20 -36.10 -15.95
C VAL A 19 28.40 -37.14 -15.16
N ILE A 20 27.37 -36.69 -14.43
CA ILE A 20 26.51 -37.55 -13.61
C ILE A 20 25.13 -37.79 -14.23
N GLU A 21 24.59 -36.83 -14.98
CA GLU A 21 23.26 -36.92 -15.58
C GLU A 21 23.19 -36.15 -16.91
N ILE A 22 22.41 -36.67 -17.87
CA ILE A 22 22.12 -36.02 -19.14
C ILE A 22 20.67 -35.53 -19.07
N CYS A 23 20.48 -34.22 -19.13
CA CYS A 23 19.18 -33.57 -18.90
C CYS A 23 18.36 -33.41 -20.19
N ALA A 24 19.00 -33.45 -21.35
CA ALA A 24 18.37 -33.25 -22.67
C ALA A 24 18.63 -34.41 -23.64
N ASN A 25 17.61 -34.82 -24.40
CA ASN A 25 17.70 -35.91 -25.37
C ASN A 25 17.94 -35.39 -26.80
N ILE A 26 18.44 -36.27 -27.66
CA ILE A 26 18.55 -36.01 -29.10
C ILE A 26 17.15 -35.85 -29.69
N GLY A 27 16.86 -34.66 -30.21
CA GLY A 27 15.57 -34.26 -30.76
C GLY A 27 14.80 -33.23 -29.92
N ASP A 28 15.24 -32.96 -28.69
CA ASP A 28 14.58 -31.98 -27.81
C ASP A 28 14.89 -30.53 -28.27
N THR A 29 13.89 -29.66 -28.20
CA THR A 29 14.04 -28.20 -28.39
C THR A 29 14.37 -27.58 -27.04
N LEU A 30 15.56 -27.00 -26.94
CA LEU A 30 16.05 -26.32 -25.74
C LEU A 30 15.95 -24.79 -25.92
N ALA A 31 15.58 -24.09 -24.86
CA ALA A 31 15.75 -22.65 -24.75
C ALA A 31 17.20 -22.30 -24.39
N GLU A 32 17.55 -21.02 -24.51
CA GLU A 32 18.77 -20.47 -23.93
C GLU A 32 18.69 -20.60 -22.39
N GLU A 33 19.79 -20.98 -21.76
CA GLU A 33 19.91 -21.36 -20.34
C GLU A 33 19.28 -22.70 -19.90
N ASP A 34 18.67 -23.51 -20.79
CA ASP A 34 18.19 -24.86 -20.40
C ASP A 34 19.35 -25.83 -20.17
N ALA A 35 19.33 -26.59 -19.07
CA ALA A 35 20.38 -27.54 -18.71
C ALA A 35 20.51 -28.70 -19.72
N ILE A 36 21.72 -28.93 -20.24
CA ILE A 36 22.01 -30.06 -21.15
C ILE A 36 22.57 -31.26 -20.36
N VAL A 37 23.50 -31.00 -19.43
CA VAL A 37 24.24 -32.03 -18.68
C VAL A 37 24.54 -31.52 -17.27
N THR A 38 24.37 -32.38 -16.27
CA THR A 38 24.81 -32.11 -14.88
C THR A 38 26.18 -32.74 -14.62
N VAL A 39 27.08 -31.96 -14.03
CA VAL A 39 28.46 -32.36 -13.70
C VAL A 39 28.75 -32.23 -12.20
N GLU A 40 29.57 -33.14 -11.65
CA GLU A 40 29.95 -33.15 -10.23
C GLU A 40 31.45 -32.87 -10.05
N SER A 41 31.74 -31.80 -9.28
CA SER A 41 33.08 -31.46 -8.78
C SER A 41 33.24 -31.89 -7.32
N ASP A 42 34.47 -31.86 -6.79
CA ASP A 42 34.78 -32.19 -5.39
C ASP A 42 34.25 -31.18 -4.35
N LYS A 43 33.51 -30.15 -4.81
CA LYS A 43 32.92 -29.08 -3.99
C LYS A 43 31.43 -28.85 -4.25
N ALA A 44 30.95 -29.07 -5.47
CA ALA A 44 29.57 -28.83 -5.86
C ALA A 44 29.16 -29.60 -7.12
N THR A 45 27.86 -29.90 -7.21
CA THR A 45 27.18 -30.27 -8.46
C THR A 45 26.78 -28.99 -9.20
N MET A 46 26.97 -28.96 -10.53
CA MET A 46 26.64 -27.82 -11.39
C MET A 46 25.97 -28.31 -12.68
N ASP A 47 24.98 -27.57 -13.16
CA ASP A 47 24.33 -27.83 -14.44
C ASP A 47 25.02 -26.99 -15.54
N ILE A 48 25.24 -27.59 -16.70
CA ILE A 48 25.77 -26.90 -17.88
C ILE A 48 24.60 -26.45 -18.77
N PRO A 49 24.31 -25.14 -18.87
CA PRO A 49 23.23 -24.60 -19.68
C PRO A 49 23.50 -24.64 -21.19
N ALA A 50 22.42 -24.55 -21.98
CA ALA A 50 22.47 -24.35 -23.42
C ALA A 50 22.77 -22.87 -23.76
N PRO A 51 23.87 -22.55 -24.47
CA PRO A 51 24.29 -21.18 -24.74
C PRO A 51 23.49 -20.46 -25.84
N PHE A 52 22.47 -21.09 -26.42
CA PHE A 52 21.49 -20.51 -27.34
C PHE A 52 20.33 -21.49 -27.56
N ALA A 53 19.14 -20.95 -27.85
CA ALA A 53 17.97 -21.77 -28.16
C ALA A 53 18.13 -22.56 -29.48
N GLY A 54 17.70 -23.83 -29.49
CA GLY A 54 17.79 -24.69 -30.67
C GLY A 54 17.43 -26.15 -30.42
N VAL A 55 17.43 -26.95 -31.48
CA VAL A 55 17.14 -28.40 -31.41
C VAL A 55 18.44 -29.19 -31.26
N LEU A 56 18.55 -30.00 -30.20
CA LEU A 56 19.73 -30.82 -29.93
C LEU A 56 19.78 -32.01 -30.90
N LYS A 57 20.76 -32.04 -31.81
CA LYS A 57 20.86 -33.06 -32.88
C LYS A 57 21.87 -34.16 -32.61
N GLU A 58 22.90 -33.87 -31.82
CA GLU A 58 23.93 -34.85 -31.47
C GLU A 58 24.44 -34.55 -30.06
N LEU A 59 24.51 -35.57 -29.22
CA LEU A 59 25.13 -35.53 -27.90
C LEU A 59 26.40 -36.39 -27.95
N LYS A 60 27.55 -35.83 -27.55
CA LYS A 60 28.87 -36.48 -27.71
C LYS A 60 29.48 -36.98 -26.40
N VAL A 61 28.75 -36.89 -25.30
CA VAL A 61 29.21 -37.20 -23.95
C VAL A 61 28.22 -38.13 -23.27
N ALA A 62 28.71 -39.14 -22.55
CA ALA A 62 27.91 -40.13 -21.83
C ALA A 62 28.02 -39.94 -20.31
N VAL A 63 27.06 -40.52 -19.57
CA VAL A 63 27.10 -40.56 -18.10
C VAL A 63 28.36 -41.32 -17.65
N GLY A 64 29.18 -40.66 -16.82
CA GLY A 64 30.45 -41.16 -16.33
C GLY A 64 31.69 -40.61 -17.04
N ASP A 65 31.54 -39.91 -18.17
CA ASP A 65 32.67 -39.28 -18.86
C ASP A 65 33.23 -38.08 -18.08
N LYS A 66 34.53 -37.80 -18.28
CA LYS A 66 35.20 -36.60 -17.75
C LYS A 66 35.22 -35.51 -18.82
N VAL A 67 34.89 -34.29 -18.42
CA VAL A 67 34.92 -33.11 -19.29
C VAL A 67 35.73 -31.97 -18.65
N SER A 68 36.40 -31.19 -19.48
CA SER A 68 37.13 -29.97 -19.09
C SER A 68 36.59 -28.77 -19.88
N GLU A 69 36.96 -27.54 -19.47
CA GLU A 69 36.66 -26.32 -20.23
C GLU A 69 36.96 -26.50 -21.74
N GLY A 70 36.05 -26.01 -22.59
CA GLY A 70 36.18 -26.09 -24.04
C GLY A 70 35.88 -27.47 -24.66
N THR A 71 35.50 -28.49 -23.89
CA THR A 71 35.11 -29.81 -24.44
C THR A 71 33.77 -29.73 -25.17
N LEU A 72 33.66 -30.33 -26.35
CA LEU A 72 32.41 -30.37 -27.13
C LEU A 72 31.39 -31.36 -26.53
N ILE A 73 30.28 -30.84 -26.02
CA ILE A 73 29.23 -31.63 -25.35
C ILE A 73 28.13 -32.05 -26.34
N ALA A 74 27.64 -31.08 -27.12
CA ALA A 74 26.48 -31.24 -27.99
C ALA A 74 26.58 -30.39 -29.27
N MET A 75 25.77 -30.73 -30.27
CA MET A 75 25.53 -29.92 -31.46
C MET A 75 24.04 -29.55 -31.52
N LEU A 76 23.75 -28.25 -31.44
CA LEU A 76 22.39 -27.70 -31.56
C LEU A 76 22.20 -27.05 -32.93
N ALA A 77 21.03 -27.24 -33.53
CA ALA A 77 20.60 -26.48 -34.69
C ALA A 77 19.82 -25.24 -34.24
N ALA A 78 20.34 -24.04 -34.52
CA ALA A 78 19.68 -22.78 -34.16
C ALA A 78 18.48 -22.47 -35.08
N GLU A 79 17.38 -21.97 -34.53
CA GLU A 79 16.24 -21.46 -35.32
C GLU A 79 16.48 -20.01 -35.76
N GLY A 80 16.53 -19.79 -37.08
CA GLY A 80 16.45 -18.47 -37.70
C GLY A 80 15.01 -18.13 -38.05
N ALA A 81 14.61 -16.87 -37.87
CA ALA A 81 13.21 -16.44 -37.91
C ALA A 81 12.54 -16.51 -39.32
N ALA A 82 11.36 -17.13 -39.36
CA ALA A 82 10.31 -17.11 -40.39
C ALA A 82 10.70 -17.61 -41.81
N GLU A 83 9.89 -18.44 -42.49
CA GLU A 83 8.44 -18.29 -42.68
C GLU A 83 7.72 -19.65 -42.85
N ALA A 84 6.40 -19.68 -42.64
CA ALA A 84 5.59 -20.88 -42.75
C ALA A 84 5.28 -21.28 -44.21
N ALA A 85 5.36 -22.58 -44.52
CA ALA A 85 4.82 -23.16 -45.75
C ALA A 85 4.19 -24.56 -45.49
N PRO A 86 3.09 -24.94 -46.18
CA PRO A 86 2.28 -26.11 -45.84
C PRO A 86 2.70 -27.41 -46.55
N ALA A 87 2.12 -28.53 -46.11
CA ALA A 87 2.25 -29.85 -46.73
C ALA A 87 1.58 -29.93 -48.14
N PRO A 88 1.98 -30.90 -49.01
CA PRO A 88 2.13 -30.60 -50.44
C PRO A 88 1.22 -31.38 -51.42
N ALA A 89 1.13 -30.92 -52.68
CA ALA A 89 1.10 -31.79 -53.88
C ALA A 89 1.26 -31.07 -55.26
N ALA A 90 2.18 -31.59 -56.08
CA ALA A 90 2.12 -31.81 -57.55
C ALA A 90 2.33 -30.68 -58.62
N GLU A 91 3.46 -30.86 -59.34
CA GLU A 91 3.68 -30.86 -60.82
C GLU A 91 3.92 -29.60 -61.72
N LYS A 92 5.05 -29.70 -62.46
CA LYS A 92 5.33 -29.32 -63.87
C LYS A 92 5.68 -27.87 -64.29
N ALA A 93 7.00 -27.62 -64.29
CA ALA A 93 7.86 -27.23 -65.44
C ALA A 93 7.37 -26.25 -66.54
N SER A 94 8.05 -25.10 -66.67
CA SER A 94 8.76 -24.66 -67.91
C SER A 94 9.57 -23.35 -67.73
N GLU A 95 10.83 -23.35 -68.17
CA GLU A 95 11.69 -22.17 -68.46
C GLU A 95 11.42 -21.60 -69.88
N PRO A 96 12.08 -20.51 -70.39
CA PRO A 96 12.89 -19.43 -69.76
C PRO A 96 12.59 -17.98 -70.28
N VAL A 97 13.48 -17.01 -69.94
CA VAL A 97 13.92 -15.80 -70.70
C VAL A 97 13.44 -14.38 -70.27
N ALA A 98 14.34 -13.68 -69.56
CA ALA A 98 14.81 -12.28 -69.66
C ALA A 98 13.91 -11.07 -70.06
N ALA A 99 13.89 -10.05 -69.17
CA ALA A 99 14.38 -8.64 -69.28
C ALA A 99 14.19 -7.78 -70.59
N PRO A 100 14.32 -6.42 -70.59
CA PRO A 100 14.62 -5.46 -69.49
C PRO A 100 13.80 -4.11 -69.48
N ALA A 101 13.98 -3.34 -68.40
CA ALA A 101 14.15 -1.86 -68.27
C ALA A 101 13.25 -0.77 -68.93
N ALA A 102 12.97 0.24 -68.08
CA ALA A 102 12.98 1.71 -68.32
C ALA A 102 11.69 2.50 -68.69
N ALA A 103 11.66 3.75 -68.18
CA ALA A 103 10.57 4.74 -68.11
C ALA A 103 10.48 5.63 -69.40
N PRO A 104 9.60 6.66 -69.56
CA PRO A 104 9.06 7.59 -68.55
C PRO A 104 7.57 8.04 -68.70
N THR A 105 7.19 9.04 -67.89
CA THR A 105 5.90 9.74 -67.76
C THR A 105 5.43 10.53 -69.00
N PRO A 106 4.13 10.94 -69.04
CA PRO A 106 3.82 12.34 -68.71
C PRO A 106 2.61 12.54 -67.76
N ALA A 107 2.40 13.78 -67.32
CA ALA A 107 1.44 14.18 -66.26
C ALA A 107 0.25 15.04 -66.82
N PRO A 108 -0.46 15.93 -66.07
CA PRO A 108 -1.88 15.69 -65.73
C PRO A 108 -2.85 16.87 -66.03
N ALA A 109 -4.16 16.66 -65.80
CA ALA A 109 -5.19 17.71 -65.62
C ALA A 109 -6.52 17.10 -65.10
N ALA A 110 -7.45 17.79 -64.41
CA ALA A 110 -7.43 18.99 -63.54
C ALA A 110 -8.84 19.19 -62.88
N ALA A 111 -8.96 20.16 -61.94
CA ALA A 111 -10.15 20.61 -61.18
C ALA A 111 -10.53 19.75 -59.94
N ALA A 112 -10.33 20.13 -58.66
CA ALA A 112 -10.37 21.40 -57.89
C ALA A 112 -11.80 21.85 -57.46
N SER A 113 -12.04 22.56 -56.34
CA SER A 113 -11.33 22.77 -55.05
C SER A 113 -12.17 23.73 -54.18
N ALA A 114 -12.30 23.49 -52.86
CA ALA A 114 -12.44 24.50 -51.78
C ALA A 114 -12.81 23.80 -50.45
N ALA A 115 -12.41 24.26 -49.26
CA ALA A 115 -11.24 25.05 -48.82
C ALA A 115 -11.22 24.95 -47.28
N GLY A 116 -10.37 24.07 -46.72
CA GLY A 116 -10.17 23.95 -45.28
C GLY A 116 -8.82 24.52 -44.89
N SER A 117 -8.78 25.45 -43.93
CA SER A 117 -7.53 26.03 -43.44
C SER A 117 -6.81 25.03 -42.53
N SER A 118 -5.69 24.47 -42.98
CA SER A 118 -4.73 23.85 -42.07
C SER A 118 -3.95 24.93 -41.33
N GLN A 119 -3.66 24.68 -40.05
CA GLN A 119 -2.80 25.53 -39.23
C GLN A 119 -1.52 24.73 -38.93
N VAL A 120 -0.38 25.35 -39.20
CA VAL A 120 0.93 24.82 -38.82
C VAL A 120 1.29 25.44 -37.47
N ILE A 121 1.64 24.60 -36.52
CA ILE A 121 1.96 24.99 -35.14
C ILE A 121 3.39 24.52 -34.84
N GLU A 122 4.20 25.44 -34.37
CA GLU A 122 5.58 25.20 -33.94
C GLU A 122 5.56 24.71 -32.49
N VAL A 123 6.18 23.56 -32.23
CA VAL A 123 6.24 22.95 -30.89
C VAL A 123 7.65 23.15 -30.33
N THR A 124 7.74 23.85 -29.19
CA THR A 124 8.99 24.19 -28.51
C THR A 124 9.17 23.42 -27.21
N VAL A 125 10.41 23.24 -26.75
CA VAL A 125 10.73 22.65 -25.44
C VAL A 125 10.08 23.49 -24.30
N PRO A 126 9.27 22.88 -23.40
CA PRO A 126 8.71 23.55 -22.23
C PRO A 126 9.75 24.03 -21.21
N ASP A 127 9.30 24.71 -20.14
CA ASP A 127 10.14 25.10 -19.01
C ASP A 127 10.80 23.87 -18.36
N ILE A 128 12.13 23.89 -18.29
CA ILE A 128 13.01 22.85 -17.73
C ILE A 128 13.70 23.30 -16.43
N GLY A 129 13.28 24.43 -15.85
CA GLY A 129 13.91 25.07 -14.70
C GLY A 129 15.29 25.68 -15.03
N ASP A 130 16.15 25.84 -14.02
CA ASP A 130 17.47 26.49 -14.14
C ASP A 130 18.49 25.74 -15.06
N ALA A 131 18.10 24.64 -15.70
CA ALA A 131 18.95 23.83 -16.57
C ALA A 131 19.11 24.45 -17.98
N LYS A 132 20.33 24.43 -18.52
CA LYS A 132 20.67 24.90 -19.88
C LYS A 132 21.54 23.89 -20.59
N ASP A 133 21.40 23.80 -21.91
CA ASP A 133 22.16 22.90 -22.80
C ASP A 133 22.02 21.40 -22.49
N VAL A 134 20.76 20.95 -22.41
CA VAL A 134 20.32 19.57 -22.10
C VAL A 134 20.40 18.68 -23.36
N ASP A 135 20.88 17.44 -23.20
CA ASP A 135 21.10 16.50 -24.30
C ASP A 135 19.85 15.64 -24.62
N ILE A 136 19.57 15.41 -25.91
CA ILE A 136 18.50 14.52 -26.39
C ILE A 136 19.01 13.07 -26.47
N ILE A 137 18.44 12.17 -25.66
CA ILE A 137 18.76 10.74 -25.68
C ILE A 137 18.04 10.02 -26.83
N GLU A 138 16.75 10.30 -27.00
CA GLU A 138 15.89 9.56 -27.93
C GLU A 138 14.82 10.48 -28.55
N VAL A 139 14.53 10.23 -29.82
CA VAL A 139 13.45 10.88 -30.57
C VAL A 139 12.40 9.83 -30.88
N LEU A 140 11.17 10.04 -30.42
CA LEU A 140 10.11 9.03 -30.44
C LEU A 140 9.16 9.14 -31.64
N VAL A 141 9.36 10.14 -32.51
CA VAL A 141 8.46 10.47 -33.64
C VAL A 141 9.22 10.70 -34.96
N ASN A 142 8.68 10.23 -36.08
CA ASN A 142 9.26 10.44 -37.42
C ASN A 142 8.46 11.45 -38.24
N VAL A 143 9.10 12.00 -39.27
CA VAL A 143 8.44 12.91 -40.23
C VAL A 143 7.37 12.15 -41.01
N GLY A 144 6.12 12.59 -40.88
CA GLY A 144 4.93 11.97 -41.47
C GLY A 144 4.05 11.20 -40.47
N ASP A 145 4.51 10.98 -39.23
CA ASP A 145 3.73 10.28 -38.21
C ASP A 145 2.54 11.13 -37.72
N THR A 146 1.45 10.45 -37.35
CA THR A 146 0.26 11.06 -36.75
C THR A 146 0.30 10.82 -35.25
N ILE A 147 0.37 11.91 -34.48
CA ILE A 147 0.45 11.89 -33.02
C ILE A 147 -0.84 12.43 -32.39
N ASN A 148 -1.13 12.02 -31.16
CA ASN A 148 -2.23 12.54 -30.35
C ASN A 148 -1.72 13.64 -29.40
N ALA A 149 -2.64 14.29 -28.68
CA ALA A 149 -2.26 15.12 -27.54
C ALA A 149 -1.66 14.23 -26.44
N ASP A 150 -0.67 14.77 -25.71
CA ASP A 150 0.08 14.12 -24.64
C ASP A 150 1.01 12.95 -25.05
N ASP A 151 1.10 12.59 -26.34
CA ASP A 151 2.08 11.60 -26.83
C ASP A 151 3.53 12.15 -26.72
N GLY A 152 4.48 11.33 -26.26
CA GLY A 152 5.88 11.74 -26.07
C GLY A 152 6.63 12.00 -27.38
N LEU A 153 7.31 13.14 -27.48
CA LEU A 153 8.03 13.58 -28.68
C LEU A 153 9.53 13.27 -28.64
N ILE A 154 10.18 13.67 -27.54
CA ILE A 154 11.62 13.52 -27.30
C ILE A 154 11.87 13.25 -25.82
N THR A 155 12.95 12.53 -25.53
CA THR A 155 13.41 12.19 -24.17
C THR A 155 14.73 12.91 -23.87
N LEU A 156 14.74 13.70 -22.79
CA LEU A 156 15.84 14.59 -22.38
C LEU A 156 16.52 14.12 -21.09
N GLU A 157 17.85 14.25 -21.01
CA GLU A 157 18.63 13.88 -19.81
C GLU A 157 19.07 15.09 -18.98
N THR A 158 18.56 15.23 -17.75
CA THR A 158 19.05 16.20 -16.75
C THR A 158 19.85 15.49 -15.66
N ASP A 159 20.70 16.19 -14.89
CA ASP A 159 21.64 15.55 -13.93
C ASP A 159 20.97 14.68 -12.84
N LYS A 160 19.65 14.77 -12.70
CA LYS A 160 18.85 14.02 -11.70
C LYS A 160 17.69 13.20 -12.24
N ALA A 161 17.30 13.39 -13.50
CA ALA A 161 16.14 12.71 -14.07
C ALA A 161 16.12 12.74 -15.60
N THR A 162 15.61 11.66 -16.18
CA THR A 162 15.13 11.63 -17.56
C THR A 162 13.71 12.20 -17.63
N MET A 163 13.40 13.02 -18.62
CA MET A 163 12.07 13.63 -18.80
C MET A 163 11.63 13.55 -20.27
N ASP A 164 10.38 13.12 -20.49
CA ASP A 164 9.75 13.13 -21.81
C ASP A 164 9.00 14.44 -22.06
N VAL A 165 9.14 15.00 -23.26
CA VAL A 165 8.40 16.19 -23.70
C VAL A 165 7.10 15.74 -24.40
N PRO A 166 5.90 15.99 -23.82
CA PRO A 166 4.63 15.59 -24.42
C PRO A 166 4.19 16.54 -25.55
N ALA A 167 3.42 16.01 -26.50
CA ALA A 167 2.83 16.77 -27.60
C ALA A 167 1.66 17.65 -27.13
N PRO A 168 1.68 18.98 -27.34
CA PRO A 168 0.63 19.87 -26.83
C PRO A 168 -0.73 19.71 -27.52
N GLN A 169 -0.79 19.05 -28.67
CA GLN A 169 -2.01 18.67 -29.38
C GLN A 169 -1.72 17.62 -30.45
N GLY A 170 -2.75 16.86 -30.87
CA GLY A 170 -2.62 15.89 -31.94
C GLY A 170 -2.58 16.50 -33.35
N GLY A 171 -1.82 15.89 -34.25
CA GLY A 171 -1.61 16.36 -35.61
C GLY A 171 -0.59 15.52 -36.38
N VAL A 172 -0.21 15.95 -37.59
CA VAL A 172 0.78 15.25 -38.43
C VAL A 172 2.12 15.96 -38.37
N VAL A 173 3.20 15.23 -38.06
CA VAL A 173 4.56 15.77 -37.95
C VAL A 173 5.10 16.10 -39.34
N LYS A 174 5.31 17.40 -39.62
CA LYS A 174 5.68 17.90 -40.95
C LYS A 174 7.19 18.07 -41.15
N SER A 175 7.90 18.44 -40.09
CA SER A 175 9.36 18.46 -40.06
C SER A 175 9.86 18.31 -38.62
N LEU A 176 10.86 17.45 -38.42
CA LEU A 176 11.63 17.37 -37.19
C LEU A 176 12.81 18.35 -37.27
N ALA A 177 13.07 19.11 -36.21
CA ALA A 177 14.12 20.14 -36.18
C ALA A 177 15.35 19.76 -35.34
N VAL A 178 15.31 18.61 -34.64
CA VAL A 178 16.33 18.11 -33.72
C VAL A 178 16.69 16.65 -34.02
N ASN A 179 17.92 16.24 -33.72
CA ASN A 179 18.39 14.85 -33.84
C ASN A 179 18.85 14.30 -32.49
N VAL A 180 19.02 12.98 -32.42
CA VAL A 180 19.61 12.31 -31.24
C VAL A 180 21.03 12.83 -31.01
N GLY A 181 21.30 13.31 -29.79
CA GLY A 181 22.56 13.94 -29.39
C GLY A 181 22.67 15.46 -29.63
N ASP A 182 21.62 16.13 -30.11
CA ASP A 182 21.59 17.60 -30.17
C ASP A 182 21.29 18.21 -28.79
N LYS A 183 21.85 19.40 -28.52
CA LYS A 183 21.65 20.18 -27.29
C LYS A 183 20.52 21.17 -27.42
N VAL A 184 19.58 21.15 -26.49
CA VAL A 184 18.42 22.05 -26.46
C VAL A 184 18.30 22.79 -25.13
N SER A 185 17.68 23.98 -25.20
CA SER A 185 17.30 24.81 -24.04
C SER A 185 15.83 25.21 -24.14
N GLU A 186 15.25 25.73 -23.06
CA GLU A 186 13.89 26.26 -23.00
C GLU A 186 13.53 27.08 -24.26
N GLY A 187 12.38 26.81 -24.87
CA GLY A 187 11.91 27.51 -26.07
C GLY A 187 12.54 27.06 -27.40
N SER A 188 13.45 26.06 -27.41
CA SER A 188 14.01 25.51 -28.66
C SER A 188 12.94 24.78 -29.48
N LEU A 189 12.94 24.96 -30.80
CA LEU A 189 11.98 24.31 -31.71
C LEU A 189 12.28 22.81 -31.85
N VAL A 190 11.31 21.95 -31.52
CA VAL A 190 11.42 20.49 -31.61
C VAL A 190 10.89 19.99 -32.96
N LEU A 191 9.66 20.39 -33.33
CA LEU A 191 9.02 19.99 -34.58
C LEU A 191 7.96 21.00 -35.04
N THR A 192 7.55 20.87 -36.31
CA THR A 192 6.37 21.55 -36.85
C THR A 192 5.23 20.55 -37.05
N LEU A 193 4.05 20.90 -36.53
CA LEU A 193 2.86 20.05 -36.54
C LEU A 193 1.77 20.66 -37.44
N GLU A 194 1.17 19.87 -38.32
CA GLU A 194 0.02 20.32 -39.12
C GLU A 194 -1.29 19.80 -38.51
N VAL A 195 -2.17 20.73 -38.11
CA VAL A 195 -3.44 20.45 -37.42
C VAL A 195 -4.62 20.82 -38.32
N ALA A 196 -5.60 19.92 -38.40
CA ALA A 196 -6.85 20.13 -39.14
C ALA A 196 -7.86 20.89 -38.27
N GLY A 197 -8.14 22.15 -38.62
CA GLY A 197 -9.02 23.02 -37.83
C GLY A 197 -10.48 22.55 -37.78
N SER A 198 -10.97 22.25 -36.57
CA SER A 198 -12.39 21.99 -36.28
C SER A 198 -13.14 23.31 -36.06
N GLY A 199 -13.87 23.78 -37.08
CA GLY A 199 -14.77 24.93 -36.96
C GLY A 199 -16.17 24.54 -36.48
N ALA A 200 -16.54 24.91 -35.26
CA ALA A 200 -17.93 24.82 -34.77
C ALA A 200 -18.68 26.13 -35.08
N ALA A 201 -19.77 26.04 -35.85
CA ALA A 201 -20.49 27.22 -36.34
C ALA A 201 -21.53 27.76 -35.34
N THR A 202 -21.48 29.07 -35.09
CA THR A 202 -22.53 29.86 -34.44
C THR A 202 -23.71 30.13 -35.37
N ALA A 203 -24.94 30.10 -34.83
CA ALA A 203 -26.13 30.60 -35.51
C ALA A 203 -26.33 32.11 -35.27
N ALA A 204 -26.90 32.80 -36.26
CA ALA A 204 -26.87 34.27 -36.39
C ALA A 204 -28.13 34.99 -35.81
N PRO A 205 -28.12 36.34 -35.68
CA PRO A 205 -29.01 37.07 -34.76
C PRO A 205 -30.25 37.72 -35.41
N VAL A 206 -31.07 38.38 -34.58
CA VAL A 206 -32.03 39.43 -34.98
C VAL A 206 -31.83 40.72 -34.18
N ASP A 207 -32.22 41.83 -34.79
CA ASP A 207 -31.79 43.22 -34.55
C ASP A 207 -32.70 44.01 -33.58
N ALA A 208 -32.12 44.98 -32.86
CA ALA A 208 -32.77 46.21 -32.36
C ALA A 208 -31.80 47.16 -31.60
N ALA A 209 -31.57 48.38 -32.10
CA ALA A 209 -31.04 49.53 -31.36
C ALA A 209 -32.01 50.72 -31.45
N PRO A 210 -32.19 51.55 -30.39
CA PRO A 210 -31.52 52.87 -30.26
C PRO A 210 -31.19 53.26 -28.78
N ALA A 211 -30.54 54.37 -28.39
CA ALA A 211 -29.67 55.41 -29.00
C ALA A 211 -28.89 56.16 -27.86
N PRO A 212 -27.82 56.95 -28.14
CA PRO A 212 -26.87 57.43 -27.11
C PRO A 212 -27.05 58.90 -26.65
N ALA A 213 -26.48 59.26 -25.48
CA ALA A 213 -26.35 60.65 -24.99
C ALA A 213 -25.04 60.91 -24.18
N ALA A 214 -24.56 62.15 -24.21
CA ALA A 214 -23.18 62.61 -24.08
C ALA A 214 -22.50 62.76 -22.67
N GLN A 215 -21.17 62.53 -22.66
CA GLN A 215 -20.03 63.29 -22.07
C GLN A 215 -20.04 63.86 -20.62
N ALA A 216 -18.97 63.54 -19.84
CA ALA A 216 -18.02 64.51 -19.21
C ALA A 216 -16.78 63.79 -18.58
N PRO A 217 -15.62 64.45 -18.32
CA PRO A 217 -14.32 63.76 -18.18
C PRO A 217 -13.60 63.80 -16.81
N ALA A 218 -12.69 62.82 -16.63
CA ALA A 218 -11.40 62.81 -15.91
C ALA A 218 -11.29 63.08 -14.39
N ALA A 219 -10.68 62.13 -13.66
CA ALA A 219 -9.81 62.35 -12.49
C ALA A 219 -8.82 61.17 -12.30
N ALA A 220 -7.61 61.46 -11.81
CA ALA A 220 -6.55 60.47 -11.55
C ALA A 220 -6.74 59.75 -10.18
N PRO A 221 -6.15 58.56 -9.96
CA PRO A 221 -6.38 57.79 -8.74
C PRO A 221 -5.70 58.43 -7.52
N ALA A 222 -6.43 58.49 -6.39
CA ALA A 222 -5.89 58.78 -5.08
C ALA A 222 -5.63 57.48 -4.30
N ALA A 223 -4.59 57.47 -3.46
CA ALA A 223 -4.14 56.28 -2.76
C ALA A 223 -5.19 55.70 -1.81
N THR A 224 -5.49 54.41 -1.97
CA THR A 224 -6.22 53.59 -0.99
C THR A 224 -5.26 53.11 0.10
N ALA A 225 -5.64 53.30 1.36
CA ALA A 225 -4.89 52.77 2.49
C ALA A 225 -5.09 51.25 2.57
N SER A 226 -4.01 50.48 2.51
CA SER A 226 -4.04 49.06 2.80
C SER A 226 -4.07 48.83 4.32
N GLN A 227 -4.75 47.76 4.74
CA GLN A 227 -4.77 47.31 6.13
C GLN A 227 -4.12 45.93 6.22
N THR A 228 -3.31 45.73 7.25
CA THR A 228 -2.59 44.48 7.47
C THR A 228 -3.25 43.71 8.62
N ILE A 229 -3.62 42.45 8.36
CA ILE A 229 -4.31 41.56 9.28
C ILE A 229 -3.39 40.37 9.61
N GLU A 230 -3.25 40.06 10.90
CA GLU A 230 -2.57 38.84 11.37
C GLU A 230 -3.52 37.65 11.35
N VAL A 231 -3.17 36.56 10.64
CA VAL A 231 -3.95 35.32 10.61
C VAL A 231 -3.33 34.30 11.58
N LYS A 232 -4.16 33.71 12.45
CA LYS A 232 -3.74 32.81 13.54
C LYS A 232 -4.43 31.45 13.43
N VAL A 233 -3.77 30.41 13.94
CA VAL A 233 -4.32 29.04 14.01
C VAL A 233 -5.63 29.05 14.83
N PRO A 234 -6.76 28.56 14.29
CA PRO A 234 -8.04 28.43 15.00
C PRO A 234 -7.99 27.46 16.19
N ASP A 235 -9.11 27.35 16.92
CA ASP A 235 -9.30 26.35 17.97
C ASP A 235 -9.17 24.92 17.41
N ILE A 236 -8.16 24.19 17.88
CA ILE A 236 -7.82 22.81 17.52
C ILE A 236 -8.19 21.81 18.63
N GLY A 237 -8.95 22.23 19.64
CA GLY A 237 -9.26 21.45 20.84
C GLY A 237 -8.04 21.27 21.76
N ASP A 238 -8.10 20.28 22.66
CA ASP A 238 -7.06 20.00 23.67
C ASP A 238 -5.67 19.58 23.11
N ALA A 239 -5.47 19.62 21.79
CA ALA A 239 -4.21 19.28 21.11
C ALA A 239 -3.17 20.40 21.23
N LYS A 240 -1.91 20.03 21.48
CA LYS A 240 -0.75 20.93 21.58
C LYS A 240 0.41 20.36 20.75
N ASP A 241 1.25 21.25 20.24
CA ASP A 241 2.45 20.92 19.44
C ASP A 241 2.16 20.08 18.18
N VAL A 242 1.20 20.54 17.39
CA VAL A 242 0.73 19.93 16.14
C VAL A 242 1.68 20.24 14.98
N ASP A 243 2.03 19.23 14.18
CA ASP A 243 3.00 19.35 13.07
C ASP A 243 2.31 19.80 11.76
N ILE A 244 2.98 20.67 10.98
CA ILE A 244 2.50 21.12 9.67
C ILE A 244 2.95 20.16 8.57
N ILE A 245 1.98 19.60 7.83
CA ILE A 245 2.20 18.69 6.70
C ILE A 245 2.58 19.46 5.45
N GLU A 246 1.85 20.55 5.16
CA GLU A 246 1.91 21.25 3.89
C GLU A 246 1.51 22.72 4.08
N VAL A 247 2.22 23.62 3.40
CA VAL A 247 1.90 25.05 3.31
C VAL A 247 1.41 25.31 1.90
N LEU A 248 0.19 25.84 1.77
CA LEU A 248 -0.51 25.96 0.48
C LEU A 248 -0.37 27.35 -0.17
N VAL A 249 0.35 28.28 0.48
CA VAL A 249 0.47 29.69 0.06
C VAL A 249 1.90 30.21 0.18
N SER A 250 2.33 31.03 -0.78
CA SER A 250 3.65 31.67 -0.83
C SER A 250 3.58 33.17 -0.54
N GLU A 251 4.72 33.79 -0.24
CA GLU A 251 4.81 35.23 -0.05
C GLU A 251 4.55 35.96 -1.38
N GLY A 252 3.55 36.84 -1.42
CA GLY A 252 3.08 37.54 -2.62
C GLY A 252 1.79 36.97 -3.24
N ASP A 253 1.33 35.79 -2.81
CA ASP A 253 0.11 35.18 -3.39
C ASP A 253 -1.16 35.94 -3.01
N THR A 254 -2.13 35.95 -3.93
CA THR A 254 -3.47 36.51 -3.72
C THR A 254 -4.44 35.39 -3.39
N ILE A 255 -5.00 35.41 -2.19
CA ILE A 255 -5.93 34.41 -1.65
C ILE A 255 -7.33 34.99 -1.49
N SER A 256 -8.34 34.14 -1.62
CA SER A 256 -9.75 34.45 -1.37
C SER A 256 -10.11 34.20 0.11
N ALA A 257 -11.32 34.60 0.51
CA ALA A 257 -11.86 34.12 1.78
C ALA A 257 -12.18 32.61 1.66
N ASP A 258 -11.99 31.88 2.75
CA ASP A 258 -12.15 30.42 2.89
C ASP A 258 -11.12 29.54 2.14
N ASP A 259 -10.13 30.11 1.45
CA ASP A 259 -9.03 29.34 0.82
C ASP A 259 -8.07 28.73 1.88
N GLY A 260 -7.64 27.48 1.70
CA GLY A 260 -6.75 26.76 2.62
C GLY A 260 -5.34 27.34 2.69
N LEU A 261 -4.83 27.61 3.89
CA LEU A 261 -3.52 28.23 4.12
C LEU A 261 -2.43 27.22 4.51
N ILE A 262 -2.75 26.36 5.49
CA ILE A 262 -1.83 25.34 6.03
C ILE A 262 -2.62 24.08 6.41
N THR A 263 -2.01 22.92 6.17
CA THR A 263 -2.58 21.62 6.53
C THR A 263 -1.87 21.04 7.76
N LEU A 264 -2.64 20.74 8.81
CA LEU A 264 -2.16 20.30 10.13
C LEU A 264 -2.51 18.83 10.43
N GLU A 265 -1.58 18.06 11.03
CA GLU A 265 -1.80 16.66 11.43
C GLU A 265 -2.07 16.50 12.94
N THR A 266 -3.32 16.30 13.33
CA THR A 266 -3.67 15.88 14.71
C THR A 266 -3.71 14.35 14.82
N ASP A 267 -3.70 13.76 16.03
CA ASP A 267 -3.65 12.29 16.21
C ASP A 267 -4.81 11.52 15.53
N LYS A 268 -5.89 12.23 15.15
CA LYS A 268 -7.13 11.65 14.61
C LYS A 268 -7.59 12.21 13.27
N ALA A 269 -7.07 13.36 12.83
CA ALA A 269 -7.51 14.01 11.60
C ALA A 269 -6.46 14.99 11.05
N THR A 270 -6.39 15.03 9.73
CA THR A 270 -5.82 16.16 8.98
C THR A 270 -6.86 17.27 8.92
N MET A 271 -6.47 18.50 9.27
CA MET A 271 -7.35 19.69 9.21
C MET A 271 -6.66 20.81 8.43
N ASP A 272 -7.41 21.44 7.54
CA ASP A 272 -6.98 22.63 6.79
C ASP A 272 -7.41 23.89 7.55
N VAL A 273 -6.57 24.93 7.50
CA VAL A 273 -6.82 26.23 8.14
C VAL A 273 -7.23 27.24 7.06
N PRO A 274 -8.53 27.59 6.96
CA PRO A 274 -9.02 28.50 5.93
C PRO A 274 -8.66 29.97 6.20
N ALA A 275 -8.51 30.74 5.13
CA ALA A 275 -8.24 32.17 5.14
C ALA A 275 -9.47 32.97 5.63
N PRO A 276 -9.35 33.80 6.68
CA PRO A 276 -10.50 34.51 7.25
C PRO A 276 -11.05 35.62 6.33
N GLN A 277 -10.22 36.19 5.47
CA GLN A 277 -10.57 37.18 4.44
C GLN A 277 -9.57 37.10 3.28
N GLY A 278 -10.02 37.45 2.06
CA GLY A 278 -9.15 37.50 0.89
C GLY A 278 -8.26 38.75 0.85
N GLY A 279 -7.06 38.60 0.29
CA GLY A 279 -6.04 39.65 0.16
C GLY A 279 -4.68 39.06 -0.22
N VAL A 280 -3.61 39.85 -0.09
CA VAL A 280 -2.25 39.45 -0.53
C VAL A 280 -1.40 39.00 0.66
N VAL A 281 -0.75 37.85 0.57
CA VAL A 281 0.15 37.32 1.60
C VAL A 281 1.43 38.15 1.64
N LYS A 282 1.67 38.86 2.75
CA LYS A 282 2.78 39.79 2.92
C LYS A 282 4.04 39.16 3.52
N SER A 283 3.86 38.17 4.39
CA SER A 283 4.94 37.40 4.99
C SER A 283 4.42 36.09 5.59
N LEU A 284 5.13 34.99 5.37
CA LEU A 284 4.81 33.67 5.90
C LEU A 284 5.61 33.43 7.20
N ALA A 285 4.93 33.12 8.31
CA ALA A 285 5.58 33.02 9.62
C ALA A 285 6.03 31.59 10.00
N VAL A 286 5.69 30.58 9.19
CA VAL A 286 5.81 29.16 9.55
C VAL A 286 6.25 28.31 8.35
N LYS A 287 6.95 27.19 8.58
CA LYS A 287 7.46 26.29 7.53
C LYS A 287 6.89 24.87 7.66
N VAL A 288 7.00 24.10 6.58
CA VAL A 288 6.68 22.67 6.57
C VAL A 288 7.52 21.92 7.62
N GLY A 289 6.86 21.18 8.51
CA GLY A 289 7.50 20.49 9.64
C GLY A 289 7.68 21.31 10.93
N ASP A 290 7.27 22.58 10.98
CA ASP A 290 7.22 23.33 12.24
C ASP A 290 6.00 22.92 13.10
N LYS A 291 6.15 23.12 14.42
CA LYS A 291 5.11 22.84 15.44
C LYS A 291 4.32 24.10 15.78
N VAL A 292 3.01 24.01 15.70
CA VAL A 292 2.09 25.10 16.08
C VAL A 292 1.07 24.66 17.12
N SER A 293 0.56 25.65 17.86
CA SER A 293 -0.54 25.50 18.83
C SER A 293 -1.62 26.56 18.56
N GLU A 294 -2.79 26.40 19.17
CA GLU A 294 -3.90 27.37 19.13
C GLU A 294 -3.39 28.83 19.27
N GLY A 295 -3.83 29.72 18.37
CA GLY A 295 -3.46 31.14 18.40
C GLY A 295 -2.06 31.48 17.87
N SER A 296 -1.28 30.52 17.39
CA SER A 296 0.01 30.77 16.72
C SER A 296 -0.18 31.59 15.43
N LEU A 297 0.73 32.52 15.13
CA LEU A 297 0.69 33.32 13.90
C LEU A 297 1.07 32.44 12.69
N VAL A 298 0.21 32.41 11.67
CA VAL A 298 0.43 31.65 10.43
C VAL A 298 1.04 32.54 9.36
N LEU A 299 0.38 33.66 9.07
CA LEU A 299 0.82 34.63 8.07
C LEU A 299 0.24 36.03 8.33
N THR A 300 0.79 37.00 7.62
CA THR A 300 0.36 38.39 7.63
C THR A 300 -0.23 38.75 6.27
N LEU A 301 -1.46 39.27 6.25
CA LEU A 301 -2.30 39.40 5.06
C LEU A 301 -2.66 40.88 4.82
N GLU A 302 -2.43 41.40 3.61
CA GLU A 302 -2.72 42.79 3.25
C GLU A 302 -4.03 42.90 2.45
N VAL A 303 -5.01 43.60 3.02
CA VAL A 303 -6.37 43.75 2.48
C VAL A 303 -6.59 45.18 1.98
N ALA A 304 -7.18 45.30 0.79
CA ALA A 304 -7.65 46.58 0.26
C ALA A 304 -8.99 46.95 0.93
N GLY A 305 -8.99 48.02 1.73
CA GLY A 305 -10.14 48.36 2.58
C GLY A 305 -11.41 48.76 1.81
N SER A 306 -12.50 48.02 2.04
CA SER A 306 -13.88 48.45 1.74
C SER A 306 -14.63 48.69 3.05
N ALA A 307 -15.38 49.80 3.14
CA ALA A 307 -16.05 50.22 4.36
C ALA A 307 -17.29 49.35 4.67
N PRO A 308 -17.50 48.89 5.92
CA PRO A 308 -18.69 48.11 6.28
C PRO A 308 -19.99 48.92 6.18
N ALA A 309 -20.94 48.44 5.38
CA ALA A 309 -22.30 48.94 5.34
C ALA A 309 -23.15 48.33 6.49
N ALA A 310 -24.08 49.11 7.04
CA ALA A 310 -24.91 48.70 8.17
C ALA A 310 -26.17 47.91 7.74
N ALA A 311 -26.48 46.84 8.47
CA ALA A 311 -27.75 46.08 8.41
C ALA A 311 -28.02 45.43 9.81
N PRO A 312 -29.20 44.86 10.10
CA PRO A 312 -30.09 45.47 11.09
C PRO A 312 -30.24 44.69 12.42
N ALA A 313 -30.83 45.36 13.43
CA ALA A 313 -30.99 44.84 14.78
C ALA A 313 -32.12 43.79 14.94
N PRO A 314 -31.86 42.64 15.60
CA PRO A 314 -32.90 41.72 16.10
C PRO A 314 -33.51 42.18 17.44
N ALA A 315 -34.76 41.79 17.69
CA ALA A 315 -35.52 42.14 18.89
C ALA A 315 -35.26 41.20 20.10
N ALA A 316 -35.77 41.58 21.27
CA ALA A 316 -35.44 40.97 22.56
C ALA A 316 -36.50 40.00 23.14
N GLU A 317 -36.01 39.12 24.03
CA GLU A 317 -36.73 38.31 25.04
C GLU A 317 -37.62 37.12 24.58
N PRO A 318 -37.86 36.09 25.44
CA PRO A 318 -37.66 36.06 26.90
C PRO A 318 -36.75 34.95 27.46
N ALA A 319 -36.39 35.11 28.74
CA ALA A 319 -35.57 34.17 29.52
C ALA A 319 -36.35 32.92 30.02
N PRO A 320 -35.74 31.71 29.99
CA PRO A 320 -36.25 30.54 30.70
C PRO A 320 -35.93 30.56 32.21
N ALA A 321 -36.86 30.06 33.02
CA ALA A 321 -36.77 30.07 34.49
C ALA A 321 -35.85 28.97 35.06
N ALA A 322 -35.34 29.22 36.27
CA ALA A 322 -34.58 28.25 37.05
C ALA A 322 -35.44 27.04 37.48
N SER A 323 -34.87 25.84 37.43
CA SER A 323 -35.43 24.62 38.02
C SER A 323 -34.37 23.86 38.85
N ALA A 324 -34.83 23.07 39.82
CA ALA A 324 -34.05 22.62 40.96
C ALA A 324 -33.09 21.44 40.67
N PRO A 325 -31.99 21.28 41.44
CA PRO A 325 -31.06 20.17 41.26
C PRO A 325 -31.68 18.83 41.68
N ALA A 326 -31.75 17.88 40.73
CA ALA A 326 -32.23 16.53 40.96
C ALA A 326 -31.08 15.53 41.19
N ALA A 327 -31.34 14.60 42.11
CA ALA A 327 -30.49 13.53 42.63
C ALA A 327 -29.42 12.91 41.69
N ALA A 328 -28.21 12.73 42.23
CA ALA A 328 -27.17 11.90 41.64
C ALA A 328 -27.49 10.39 41.78
N ALA A 329 -27.25 9.62 40.72
CA ALA A 329 -27.31 8.16 40.73
C ALA A 329 -26.03 7.54 41.35
N PRO A 330 -26.11 6.36 41.97
CA PRO A 330 -25.02 5.82 42.81
C PRO A 330 -23.85 5.22 42.02
N ALA A 331 -22.63 5.47 42.50
CA ALA A 331 -21.40 4.88 41.98
C ALA A 331 -21.24 3.39 42.35
N ALA A 332 -20.59 2.63 41.47
CA ALA A 332 -20.42 1.19 41.61
C ALA A 332 -19.64 0.76 42.87
N SER A 333 -20.08 -0.32 43.50
CA SER A 333 -19.52 -0.83 44.76
C SER A 333 -18.17 -1.54 44.57
N ARG A 334 -17.10 -0.99 45.17
CA ARG A 334 -15.93 -1.80 45.55
C ARG A 334 -16.28 -2.70 46.74
N PRO A 335 -15.73 -3.92 46.85
CA PRO A 335 -15.99 -4.80 47.98
C PRO A 335 -15.54 -4.17 49.32
N PRO A 336 -16.27 -4.38 50.42
CA PRO A 336 -16.06 -3.63 51.65
C PRO A 336 -14.84 -4.11 52.44
N VAL A 337 -13.72 -3.42 52.31
CA VAL A 337 -12.69 -3.43 53.36
C VAL A 337 -13.19 -2.63 54.56
N PRO A 338 -13.13 -3.16 55.81
CA PRO A 338 -13.59 -2.42 56.98
C PRO A 338 -12.81 -1.11 57.17
N HIS A 339 -13.53 0.02 57.19
CA HIS A 339 -12.94 1.35 57.32
C HIS A 339 -12.42 1.57 58.75
N HIS A 340 -11.19 1.14 59.04
CA HIS A 340 -10.58 1.36 60.35
C HIS A 340 -10.11 2.82 60.50
N PRO A 341 -10.34 3.50 61.65
CA PRO A 341 -10.02 4.92 61.85
C PRO A 341 -8.52 5.27 61.91
N SER A 342 -7.65 4.37 61.44
CA SER A 342 -6.19 4.52 61.31
C SER A 342 -5.71 4.65 59.86
N ALA A 343 -6.62 4.82 58.89
CA ALA A 343 -6.30 4.98 57.47
C ALA A 343 -5.63 6.33 57.11
N GLY A 344 -5.49 7.25 58.06
CA GLY A 344 -4.69 8.47 57.89
C GLY A 344 -3.26 8.24 58.39
N VAL A 345 -2.27 8.48 57.54
CA VAL A 345 -0.85 8.49 57.94
C VAL A 345 -0.61 9.65 58.89
N VAL A 346 -0.33 9.35 60.16
CA VAL A 346 0.11 10.33 61.15
C VAL A 346 1.49 9.93 61.65
N GLN A 347 2.52 10.47 61.02
CA GLN A 347 3.90 10.38 61.51
C GLN A 347 4.04 11.28 62.75
N THR A 348 3.87 10.72 63.96
CA THR A 348 4.09 11.48 65.20
C THR A 348 5.58 11.52 65.55
N THR A 349 6.28 12.58 65.15
CA THR A 349 7.69 12.85 65.49
C THR A 349 7.86 13.32 66.94
N GLY A 350 7.29 12.58 67.90
CA GLY A 350 7.28 12.92 69.32
C GLY A 350 7.23 11.71 70.24
N VAL A 351 7.40 11.94 71.54
CA VAL A 351 7.48 10.87 72.55
C VAL A 351 6.15 10.12 72.65
N VAL A 352 6.11 8.92 72.06
CA VAL A 352 4.95 8.02 72.03
C VAL A 352 4.33 7.82 73.43
N HIS A 353 3.06 8.19 73.59
CA HIS A 353 2.35 8.09 74.88
C HIS A 353 1.80 6.67 75.10
N ALA A 354 2.68 5.73 75.47
CA ALA A 354 2.35 4.33 75.75
C ALA A 354 2.98 3.84 77.07
N SER A 355 2.27 2.96 77.79
CA SER A 355 2.75 2.38 79.06
C SER A 355 3.84 1.31 78.83
N PRO A 356 4.67 0.99 79.85
CA PRO A 356 5.73 -0.02 79.72
C PRO A 356 5.23 -1.39 79.23
N SER A 357 4.05 -1.82 79.70
CA SER A 357 3.42 -3.09 79.29
C SER A 357 3.03 -3.10 77.82
N VAL A 358 2.48 -1.99 77.31
CA VAL A 358 2.12 -1.84 75.88
C VAL A 358 3.37 -1.75 75.00
N ARG A 359 4.43 -1.09 75.49
CA ARG A 359 5.75 -1.05 74.82
C ARG A 359 6.45 -2.41 74.75
N ARG A 360 6.25 -3.28 75.74
CA ARG A 360 6.75 -4.66 75.69
C ARG A 360 5.94 -5.48 74.68
N LEU A 361 4.61 -5.39 74.73
CA LEU A 361 3.70 -6.10 73.83
C LEU A 361 3.93 -5.73 72.34
N ALA A 362 4.14 -4.45 72.05
CA ALA A 362 4.45 -4.01 70.69
C ALA A 362 5.78 -4.57 70.18
N ARG A 363 6.80 -4.69 71.05
CA ARG A 363 8.06 -5.39 70.72
C ARG A 363 7.88 -6.90 70.51
N GLU A 364 7.04 -7.55 71.30
CA GLU A 364 6.69 -8.97 71.13
C GLU A 364 6.02 -9.25 69.78
N PHE A 365 5.21 -8.31 69.27
CA PHE A 365 4.54 -8.42 67.95
C PHE A 365 5.25 -7.70 66.79
N GLY A 366 6.44 -7.11 67.00
CA GLY A 366 7.17 -6.37 65.96
C GLY A 366 6.47 -5.08 65.46
N VAL A 367 5.58 -4.50 66.26
CA VAL A 367 4.78 -3.31 65.89
C VAL A 367 5.49 -2.02 66.27
N ASP A 368 5.63 -1.11 65.31
CA ASP A 368 6.01 0.27 65.59
C ASP A 368 4.83 1.05 66.18
N LEU A 369 4.97 1.48 67.44
CA LEU A 369 3.97 2.28 68.12
C LEU A 369 3.75 3.68 67.51
N GLY A 370 4.68 4.19 66.69
CA GLY A 370 4.47 5.42 65.92
C GLY A 370 3.35 5.30 64.88
N GLN A 371 2.98 4.08 64.49
CA GLN A 371 1.93 3.79 63.50
C GLN A 371 0.60 3.37 64.14
N VAL A 372 0.55 3.24 65.47
CA VAL A 372 -0.64 2.82 66.22
C VAL A 372 -1.36 4.03 66.79
N LYS A 373 -2.56 4.32 66.25
CA LYS A 373 -3.43 5.39 66.76
C LYS A 373 -3.99 5.02 68.15
N GLY A 374 -3.56 5.73 69.18
CA GLY A 374 -3.99 5.49 70.56
C GLY A 374 -5.40 5.99 70.88
N SER A 375 -6.25 5.13 71.45
CA SER A 375 -7.65 5.42 71.80
C SER A 375 -7.85 5.97 73.23
N GLY A 376 -6.83 5.91 74.10
CA GLY A 376 -6.92 6.32 75.50
C GLY A 376 -6.83 7.84 75.74
N ARG A 377 -7.13 8.26 76.99
CA ARG A 377 -7.06 9.67 77.42
C ARG A 377 -5.72 10.32 77.00
N LYS A 378 -5.80 11.48 76.33
CA LYS A 378 -4.66 12.19 75.70
C LYS A 378 -3.90 11.33 74.67
N GLY A 379 -4.62 10.63 73.79
CA GLY A 379 -4.03 9.81 72.72
C GLY A 379 -3.15 8.66 73.22
N ARG A 380 -3.44 8.13 74.41
CA ARG A 380 -2.64 7.03 74.98
C ARG A 380 -2.88 5.75 74.21
N ILE A 381 -1.82 5.08 73.78
CA ILE A 381 -1.92 3.75 73.16
C ILE A 381 -2.22 2.70 74.24
N GLN A 382 -3.32 1.98 74.04
CA GLN A 382 -3.77 0.86 74.88
C GLN A 382 -3.31 -0.49 74.31
N LYS A 383 -3.57 -1.58 75.03
CA LYS A 383 -3.23 -2.94 74.57
C LYS A 383 -4.07 -3.34 73.36
N GLU A 384 -5.31 -2.88 73.37
CA GLU A 384 -6.37 -3.13 72.40
C GLU A 384 -6.03 -2.47 71.05
N ASP A 385 -5.44 -1.27 71.08
CA ASP A 385 -5.00 -0.54 69.88
C ASP A 385 -3.90 -1.30 69.14
N VAL A 386 -2.91 -1.84 69.86
CA VAL A 386 -1.83 -2.66 69.28
C VAL A 386 -2.40 -3.97 68.71
N GLN A 387 -3.33 -4.62 69.42
CA GLN A 387 -3.97 -5.84 68.91
C GLN A 387 -4.84 -5.58 67.67
N ALA A 388 -5.57 -4.47 67.63
CA ALA A 388 -6.34 -4.05 66.46
C ALA A 388 -5.43 -3.75 65.26
N TYR A 389 -4.31 -3.07 65.50
CA TYR A 389 -3.29 -2.81 64.47
C TYR A 389 -2.69 -4.11 63.92
N VAL A 390 -2.32 -5.08 64.78
CA VAL A 390 -1.82 -6.40 64.33
C VAL A 390 -2.85 -7.16 63.50
N ARG A 391 -4.12 -7.20 63.93
CA ARG A 391 -5.19 -7.82 63.14
C ARG A 391 -5.37 -7.14 61.79
N TYR A 392 -5.30 -5.81 61.76
CA TYR A 392 -5.36 -5.03 60.52
C TYR A 392 -4.19 -5.35 59.58
N GLU A 393 -2.95 -5.34 60.08
CA GLU A 393 -1.73 -5.73 59.34
C GLU A 393 -1.81 -7.16 58.78
N LEU A 394 -2.31 -8.14 59.54
CA LEU A 394 -2.50 -9.51 59.04
C LEU A 394 -3.67 -9.64 58.04
N SER A 395 -4.73 -8.83 58.20
CA SER A 395 -5.85 -8.81 57.25
C SER A 395 -5.55 -8.07 55.96
N ARG A 396 -4.46 -7.29 55.94
CA ARG A 396 -4.01 -6.53 54.78
C ARG A 396 -3.16 -7.45 53.90
N PRO A 397 -3.53 -7.71 52.64
CA PRO A 397 -2.64 -8.41 51.73
C PRO A 397 -1.38 -7.57 51.57
N LYS A 398 -0.25 -8.08 52.05
CA LYS A 398 1.06 -7.45 51.87
C LYS A 398 1.44 -7.54 50.41
N ALA A 399 1.17 -6.45 49.69
CA ALA A 399 1.91 -6.13 48.47
C ALA A 399 3.40 -6.10 48.85
N SER A 400 4.12 -7.17 48.51
CA SER A 400 5.57 -7.22 48.63
C SER A 400 6.15 -6.09 47.78
N ALA A 401 7.25 -5.48 48.23
CA ALA A 401 8.00 -4.50 47.45
C ALA A 401 8.88 -5.18 46.38
N ALA A 402 8.29 -6.13 45.66
CA ALA A 402 8.73 -6.66 44.38
C ALA A 402 7.50 -6.60 43.47
N THR A 403 7.67 -6.03 42.27
CA THR A 403 6.58 -5.68 41.35
C THR A 403 5.70 -4.52 41.85
N ALA A 404 6.20 -3.30 41.68
CA ALA A 404 5.32 -2.14 41.55
C ALA A 404 4.48 -2.30 40.27
N VAL A 405 3.23 -2.75 40.42
CA VAL A 405 2.25 -2.77 39.32
C VAL A 405 1.82 -1.33 39.04
N ALA A 406 2.62 -0.61 38.24
CA ALA A 406 2.13 0.52 37.47
C ALA A 406 1.02 0.00 36.54
N GLY A 407 -0.10 0.73 36.47
CA GLY A 407 -1.32 0.25 35.84
C GLY A 407 -1.16 -0.01 34.34
N GLY A 408 -1.28 -1.28 33.94
CA GLY A 408 -1.38 -1.72 32.56
C GLY A 408 -1.54 -3.24 32.52
N ASN A 409 -2.53 -3.75 31.77
CA ASN A 409 -2.77 -5.19 31.60
C ASN A 409 -1.74 -5.83 30.64
N GLY A 410 -0.45 -5.58 30.86
CA GLY A 410 0.66 -6.06 30.05
C GLY A 410 1.36 -7.27 30.69
N LEU A 411 1.78 -8.21 29.86
CA LEU A 411 2.67 -9.29 30.25
C LEU A 411 4.01 -8.67 30.70
N GLN A 412 4.42 -8.89 31.95
CA GLN A 412 5.69 -8.38 32.47
C GLN A 412 6.87 -9.19 31.94
N VAL A 413 7.28 -8.87 30.73
CA VAL A 413 8.52 -9.35 30.13
C VAL A 413 9.67 -8.51 30.70
N ILE A 414 10.75 -9.18 31.13
CA ILE A 414 11.99 -8.49 31.57
C ILE A 414 12.60 -7.81 30.35
N ASP A 415 13.03 -6.55 30.50
CA ASP A 415 13.68 -5.80 29.41
C ASP A 415 14.84 -6.59 28.79
N ALA A 416 14.89 -6.61 27.46
CA ALA A 416 15.94 -7.32 26.73
C ALA A 416 17.33 -6.73 27.07
N PRO A 417 18.37 -7.57 27.29
CA PRO A 417 19.70 -7.09 27.61
C PRO A 417 20.27 -6.30 26.43
N LYS A 418 20.83 -5.12 26.71
CA LYS A 418 21.50 -4.28 25.71
C LYS A 418 22.84 -4.92 25.32
N VAL A 419 22.81 -5.73 24.25
CA VAL A 419 24.00 -6.32 23.63
C VAL A 419 24.61 -5.30 22.66
N ASP A 420 25.93 -5.14 22.75
CA ASP A 420 26.72 -4.32 21.83
C ASP A 420 27.36 -5.25 20.80
N PHE A 421 26.83 -5.21 19.58
CA PHE A 421 27.20 -6.12 18.51
C PHE A 421 28.58 -5.83 17.90
N SER A 422 29.11 -4.60 18.05
CA SER A 422 30.45 -4.22 17.55
C SER A 422 31.59 -5.04 18.16
N LYS A 423 31.33 -5.69 19.30
CA LYS A 423 32.26 -6.62 19.97
C LYS A 423 32.45 -7.96 19.25
N PHE A 424 31.60 -8.27 18.28
CA PHE A 424 31.58 -9.55 17.55
C PHE A 424 31.94 -9.42 16.06
N GLY A 425 32.06 -8.20 15.54
CA GLY A 425 32.39 -7.95 14.14
C GLY A 425 32.09 -6.51 13.71
N GLU A 426 32.28 -6.24 12.42
CA GLU A 426 31.80 -5.01 11.77
C GLU A 426 30.26 -5.00 11.75
N VAL A 427 29.67 -3.83 11.96
CA VAL A 427 28.21 -3.65 12.08
C VAL A 427 27.75 -2.39 11.34
N GLU A 428 26.61 -2.49 10.69
CA GLU A 428 25.90 -1.39 10.03
C GLU A 428 24.53 -1.19 10.69
N GLU A 429 24.16 0.05 11.01
CA GLU A 429 22.86 0.38 11.60
C GLU A 429 21.91 0.94 10.53
N ILE A 430 21.04 0.07 10.01
CA ILE A 430 20.05 0.43 8.98
C ILE A 430 18.74 0.85 9.66
N PRO A 431 18.24 2.10 9.45
CA PRO A 431 17.02 2.57 10.09
C PRO A 431 15.76 1.92 9.48
N LEU A 432 14.84 1.47 10.33
CA LEU A 432 13.55 0.90 9.90
C LEU A 432 12.72 1.90 9.07
N SER A 433 12.02 1.38 8.05
CA SER A 433 11.11 2.15 7.19
C SER A 433 9.89 2.69 7.95
N ARG A 434 9.20 3.71 7.40
CA ARG A 434 7.96 4.24 7.99
C ARG A 434 6.90 3.15 8.17
N ILE A 435 6.75 2.26 7.18
CA ILE A 435 5.81 1.13 7.23
C ILE A 435 6.21 0.13 8.33
N GLN A 436 7.49 -0.22 8.46
CA GLN A 436 7.97 -1.11 9.53
C GLN A 436 7.74 -0.52 10.93
N LYS A 437 8.03 0.76 11.13
CA LYS A 437 7.82 1.48 12.41
C LYS A 437 6.35 1.52 12.84
N ILE A 438 5.41 1.59 11.89
CA ILE A 438 3.95 1.60 12.17
C ILE A 438 3.39 0.18 12.31
N SER A 439 3.76 -0.73 11.41
CA SER A 439 3.22 -2.10 11.38
C SER A 439 3.73 -2.98 12.52
N GLY A 440 5.00 -2.85 12.92
CA GLY A 440 5.62 -3.66 13.98
C GLY A 440 4.84 -3.62 15.32
N PRO A 441 4.57 -2.43 15.89
CA PRO A 441 3.75 -2.30 17.09
C PRO A 441 2.32 -2.84 16.93
N ASN A 442 1.71 -2.66 15.75
CA ASN A 442 0.36 -3.17 15.45
C ASN A 442 0.32 -4.71 15.42
N LEU A 443 1.28 -5.35 14.76
CA LEU A 443 1.42 -6.80 14.71
C LEU A 443 1.74 -7.39 16.09
N HIS A 444 2.63 -6.74 16.86
CA HIS A 444 2.96 -7.15 18.23
C HIS A 444 1.74 -7.08 19.14
N ARG A 445 0.95 -5.99 19.08
CA ARG A 445 -0.31 -5.86 19.82
C ARG A 445 -1.26 -7.01 19.47
N ASN A 446 -1.45 -7.30 18.18
CA ASN A 446 -2.35 -8.38 17.75
C ASN A 446 -1.86 -9.75 18.26
N TRP A 447 -0.56 -10.03 18.15
CA TRP A 447 0.04 -11.28 18.63
C TRP A 447 -0.14 -11.51 20.14
N VAL A 448 0.03 -10.47 20.96
CA VAL A 448 -0.08 -10.57 22.43
C VAL A 448 -1.53 -10.54 22.92
N THR A 449 -2.44 -9.87 22.21
CA THR A 449 -3.84 -9.67 22.67
C THR A 449 -4.85 -10.67 22.13
N ILE A 450 -4.58 -11.31 20.99
CA ILE A 450 -5.46 -12.31 20.35
C ILE A 450 -4.93 -13.72 20.66
N PRO A 451 -5.71 -14.59 21.34
CA PRO A 451 -5.40 -16.02 21.45
C PRO A 451 -5.52 -16.71 20.09
N HIS A 452 -4.42 -16.71 19.34
CA HIS A 452 -4.35 -17.27 17.99
C HIS A 452 -4.37 -18.80 18.02
N VAL A 453 -5.19 -19.39 17.15
CA VAL A 453 -5.05 -20.78 16.71
C VAL A 453 -5.06 -20.81 15.18
N THR A 454 -4.21 -21.63 14.58
CA THR A 454 -4.19 -21.86 13.13
C THR A 454 -4.68 -23.27 12.82
N GLN A 455 -5.74 -23.37 12.03
CA GLN A 455 -6.21 -24.61 11.43
C GLN A 455 -5.56 -24.78 10.04
N PHE A 456 -4.97 -25.95 9.79
CA PHE A 456 -4.42 -26.31 8.48
C PHE A 456 -5.35 -27.27 7.75
N ASP A 457 -5.43 -27.11 6.43
CA ASP A 457 -6.27 -27.92 5.54
C ASP A 457 -5.72 -27.86 4.10
N GLU A 458 -6.27 -28.66 3.18
CA GLU A 458 -5.91 -28.64 1.76
C GLU A 458 -7.16 -28.62 0.86
N ALA A 459 -7.22 -27.66 -0.07
CA ALA A 459 -8.22 -27.65 -1.13
C ALA A 459 -7.68 -28.30 -2.41
N ASP A 460 -8.44 -29.21 -3.02
CA ASP A 460 -8.19 -29.58 -4.42
C ASP A 460 -8.60 -28.38 -5.28
N ILE A 461 -7.68 -27.85 -6.08
CA ILE A 461 -7.95 -26.73 -7.00
C ILE A 461 -7.74 -27.15 -8.46
N THR A 462 -7.72 -28.45 -8.76
CA THR A 462 -7.48 -28.99 -10.12
C THR A 462 -8.48 -28.43 -11.13
N GLU A 463 -9.78 -28.45 -10.80
CA GLU A 463 -10.83 -27.94 -11.68
C GLU A 463 -10.85 -26.41 -11.75
N LEU A 464 -10.56 -25.73 -10.64
CA LEU A 464 -10.44 -24.26 -10.55
C LEU A 464 -9.29 -23.74 -11.42
N GLU A 465 -8.11 -24.34 -11.34
CA GLU A 465 -6.93 -23.91 -12.11
C GLU A 465 -7.09 -24.21 -13.61
N ALA A 466 -7.68 -25.36 -13.96
CA ALA A 466 -8.05 -25.65 -15.34
C ALA A 466 -9.03 -24.61 -15.90
N PHE A 467 -10.08 -24.27 -15.15
CA PHE A 467 -11.03 -23.23 -15.53
C PHE A 467 -10.38 -21.85 -15.63
N ARG A 468 -9.52 -21.47 -14.67
CA ARG A 468 -8.78 -20.20 -14.71
C ARG A 468 -7.90 -20.07 -15.96
N LYS A 469 -7.18 -21.13 -16.34
CA LYS A 469 -6.40 -21.16 -17.59
C LYS A 469 -7.30 -20.96 -18.81
N GLN A 470 -8.40 -21.71 -18.90
CA GLN A 470 -9.39 -21.57 -19.96
C GLN A 470 -9.99 -20.15 -20.06
N GLN A 471 -10.32 -19.51 -18.93
CA GLN A 471 -10.84 -18.14 -18.94
C GLN A 471 -9.80 -17.12 -19.39
N ASN A 472 -8.52 -17.29 -19.04
CA ASN A 472 -7.45 -16.43 -19.55
C ASN A 472 -7.24 -16.59 -21.06
N GLU A 473 -7.28 -17.81 -21.59
CA GLU A 473 -7.24 -18.03 -23.04
C GLU A 473 -8.43 -17.38 -23.76
N LEU A 474 -9.63 -17.47 -23.18
CA LEU A 474 -10.83 -16.84 -23.75
C LEU A 474 -10.77 -15.31 -23.68
N ALA A 475 -10.25 -14.73 -22.61
CA ALA A 475 -10.01 -13.29 -22.49
C ALA A 475 -8.99 -12.82 -23.55
N ALA A 476 -7.87 -13.52 -23.70
CA ALA A 476 -6.86 -13.25 -24.73
C ALA A 476 -7.43 -13.34 -26.16
N LYS A 477 -8.18 -14.42 -26.47
CA LYS A 477 -8.87 -14.58 -27.77
C LYS A 477 -9.88 -13.46 -28.06
N LYS A 478 -10.49 -12.88 -27.02
CA LYS A 478 -11.40 -11.72 -27.11
C LYS A 478 -10.70 -10.36 -27.02
N LYS A 479 -9.36 -10.32 -26.93
CA LYS A 479 -8.54 -9.12 -26.68
C LYS A 479 -9.01 -8.30 -25.45
N GLN A 480 -9.51 -8.98 -24.42
CA GLN A 480 -9.88 -8.35 -23.16
C GLN A 480 -8.63 -8.19 -22.29
N ALA A 481 -8.40 -6.98 -21.76
CA ALA A 481 -7.31 -6.67 -20.84
C ALA A 481 -7.55 -7.21 -19.41
N ILE A 482 -8.05 -8.45 -19.29
CA ILE A 482 -8.43 -9.08 -18.02
C ILE A 482 -7.59 -10.34 -17.80
N LYS A 483 -6.85 -10.39 -16.69
CA LYS A 483 -6.07 -11.56 -16.26
C LYS A 483 -6.68 -12.16 -14.98
N PHE A 484 -7.21 -13.38 -15.09
CA PHE A 484 -7.77 -14.12 -13.97
C PHE A 484 -6.66 -14.82 -13.17
N THR A 485 -6.60 -14.50 -11.88
CA THR A 485 -5.71 -15.13 -10.88
C THR A 485 -6.49 -16.14 -10.02
N PRO A 486 -5.85 -17.11 -9.34
CA PRO A 486 -6.56 -17.97 -8.38
C PRO A 486 -7.20 -17.17 -7.23
N LEU A 487 -6.57 -16.05 -6.86
CA LEU A 487 -6.97 -15.21 -5.73
C LEU A 487 -8.40 -14.66 -5.86
N VAL A 488 -8.87 -14.27 -7.06
CA VAL A 488 -10.25 -13.76 -7.22
C VAL A 488 -11.30 -14.84 -6.98
N PHE A 489 -11.00 -16.10 -7.27
CA PHE A 489 -11.86 -17.24 -6.93
C PHE A 489 -11.86 -17.48 -5.42
N MET A 490 -10.69 -17.39 -4.78
CA MET A 490 -10.56 -17.50 -3.31
C MET A 490 -11.31 -16.38 -2.58
N MET A 491 -11.20 -15.13 -3.05
CA MET A 491 -11.98 -14.00 -2.54
C MET A 491 -13.49 -14.26 -2.66
N LYS A 492 -13.96 -14.79 -3.80
CA LYS A 492 -15.38 -15.12 -3.98
C LYS A 492 -15.84 -16.28 -3.08
N ALA A 493 -15.02 -17.32 -2.94
CA ALA A 493 -15.29 -18.46 -2.06
C ALA A 493 -15.31 -18.07 -0.58
N VAL A 494 -14.36 -17.25 -0.13
CA VAL A 494 -14.35 -16.67 1.22
C VAL A 494 -15.58 -15.78 1.44
N ALA A 495 -15.92 -14.89 0.50
CA ALA A 495 -17.10 -14.04 0.61
C ALA A 495 -18.41 -14.82 0.73
N LYS A 496 -18.51 -15.99 0.07
CA LYS A 496 -19.64 -16.90 0.20
C LYS A 496 -19.64 -17.64 1.55
N THR A 497 -18.50 -18.22 1.92
CA THR A 497 -18.35 -18.93 3.22
C THR A 497 -18.66 -17.99 4.40
N LEU A 498 -18.28 -16.71 4.33
CA LEU A 498 -18.63 -15.71 5.35
C LEU A 498 -20.14 -15.44 5.49
N GLN A 499 -20.96 -15.72 4.46
CA GLN A 499 -22.42 -15.58 4.53
C GLN A 499 -23.07 -16.71 5.34
N GLU A 500 -22.55 -17.93 5.21
CA GLU A 500 -22.99 -19.10 5.98
C GLU A 500 -22.45 -19.10 7.40
N PHE A 501 -21.25 -18.54 7.61
CA PHE A 501 -20.55 -18.47 8.88
C PHE A 501 -20.42 -17.01 9.37
N PRO A 502 -21.52 -16.31 9.72
CA PRO A 502 -21.50 -14.88 10.04
C PRO A 502 -20.66 -14.53 11.28
N THR A 503 -20.32 -15.50 12.13
CA THR A 503 -19.36 -15.31 13.24
C THR A 503 -17.96 -14.95 12.75
N PHE A 504 -17.53 -15.50 11.61
CA PHE A 504 -16.27 -15.09 10.95
C PHE A 504 -16.36 -13.69 10.35
N ASN A 505 -17.56 -13.21 10.02
CA ASN A 505 -17.82 -11.85 9.57
C ASN A 505 -18.15 -10.91 10.74
N SER A 506 -17.35 -10.96 11.81
CA SER A 506 -17.55 -10.13 13.00
C SER A 506 -16.25 -9.51 13.51
N SER A 507 -16.39 -8.56 14.43
CA SER A 507 -15.31 -8.01 15.24
C SER A 507 -15.73 -8.04 16.71
N LEU A 508 -14.79 -8.33 17.61
CA LEU A 508 -15.02 -8.18 19.05
C LEU A 508 -15.20 -6.70 19.38
N SER A 509 -16.20 -6.36 20.21
CA SER A 509 -16.38 -4.97 20.66
C SER A 509 -15.24 -4.54 21.60
N PRO A 510 -14.95 -3.22 21.75
CA PRO A 510 -13.79 -2.74 22.52
C PRO A 510 -13.78 -3.12 24.02
N ASP A 511 -14.96 -3.40 24.57
CA ASP A 511 -15.18 -3.90 25.95
C ASP A 511 -15.02 -5.42 26.07
N GLY A 512 -15.01 -6.17 24.96
CA GLY A 512 -14.94 -7.62 24.92
C GLY A 512 -16.25 -8.34 25.22
N GLU A 513 -17.37 -7.64 25.43
CA GLU A 513 -18.63 -8.23 25.87
C GLU A 513 -19.57 -8.63 24.71
N SER A 514 -19.35 -8.12 23.49
CA SER A 514 -20.25 -8.33 22.35
C SER A 514 -19.52 -8.53 21.01
N LEU A 515 -20.25 -9.02 20.00
CA LEU A 515 -19.75 -9.20 18.65
C LEU A 515 -20.45 -8.24 17.68
N ILE A 516 -19.66 -7.39 17.03
CA ILE A 516 -20.10 -6.52 15.94
C ILE A 516 -20.15 -7.36 14.67
N GLN A 517 -21.30 -7.97 14.38
CA GLN A 517 -21.52 -8.72 13.14
C GLN A 517 -21.69 -7.76 11.95
N LYS A 518 -20.71 -7.76 11.05
CA LYS A 518 -20.73 -6.95 9.83
C LYS A 518 -21.76 -7.56 8.86
N LYS A 519 -22.50 -6.70 8.14
CA LYS A 519 -23.50 -7.12 7.13
C LYS A 519 -23.06 -6.85 5.69
N TYR A 520 -21.89 -6.24 5.55
CA TYR A 520 -21.10 -6.12 4.33
C TYR A 520 -20.03 -7.22 4.30
N TYR A 521 -19.45 -7.49 3.13
CA TYR A 521 -18.40 -8.48 2.94
C TYR A 521 -17.24 -7.81 2.21
N HIS A 522 -16.24 -7.41 2.98
CA HIS A 522 -15.05 -6.71 2.51
C HIS A 522 -13.82 -7.55 2.82
N ILE A 523 -12.98 -7.83 1.83
CA ILE A 523 -11.82 -8.72 2.01
C ILE A 523 -10.53 -7.91 1.91
N GLY A 524 -9.76 -7.88 3.00
CA GLY A 524 -8.39 -7.42 2.96
C GLY A 524 -7.52 -8.42 2.20
N VAL A 525 -6.65 -7.96 1.31
CA VAL A 525 -5.64 -8.80 0.67
C VAL A 525 -4.27 -8.27 1.06
N ALA A 526 -3.46 -9.08 1.73
CA ALA A 526 -2.09 -8.71 2.06
C ALA A 526 -1.23 -8.79 0.79
N VAL A 527 -0.70 -7.64 0.37
CA VAL A 527 0.14 -7.46 -0.81
C VAL A 527 1.54 -7.08 -0.35
N ASP A 528 2.52 -7.87 -0.79
CA ASP A 528 3.93 -7.56 -0.59
C ASP A 528 4.38 -6.48 -1.58
N THR A 529 5.16 -5.51 -1.10
CA THR A 529 5.65 -4.38 -1.90
C THR A 529 7.08 -4.01 -1.48
N PRO A 530 7.89 -3.36 -2.33
CA PRO A 530 9.27 -2.98 -1.98
C PRO A 530 9.39 -2.14 -0.69
N ASN A 531 8.34 -1.39 -0.33
CA ASN A 531 8.30 -0.54 0.85
C ASN A 531 7.84 -1.27 2.13
N GLY A 532 7.30 -2.49 1.99
CA GLY A 532 6.76 -3.33 3.05
C GLY A 532 5.35 -3.88 2.74
N LEU A 533 4.80 -4.63 3.69
CA LEU A 533 3.49 -5.25 3.57
C LEU A 533 2.35 -4.21 3.71
N VAL A 534 1.44 -4.18 2.75
CA VAL A 534 0.19 -3.39 2.80
C VAL A 534 -1.03 -4.28 2.63
N VAL A 535 -2.18 -3.86 3.17
CA VAL A 535 -3.43 -4.65 3.13
C VAL A 535 -4.57 -3.81 2.55
N PRO A 536 -4.65 -3.62 1.22
CA PRO A 536 -5.83 -3.05 0.58
C PRO A 536 -7.09 -3.92 0.77
N VAL A 537 -8.25 -3.27 0.77
CA VAL A 537 -9.55 -3.85 1.11
C VAL A 537 -10.52 -3.79 -0.08
N PHE A 538 -10.87 -4.96 -0.59
CA PHE A 538 -11.84 -5.13 -1.66
C PHE A 538 -13.26 -5.05 -1.10
N ARG A 539 -14.03 -4.06 -1.54
CA ARG A 539 -15.38 -3.79 -1.04
C ARG A 539 -16.43 -4.65 -1.76
N ASP A 540 -17.48 -5.03 -1.03
CA ASP A 540 -18.65 -5.80 -1.51
C ASP A 540 -18.32 -7.00 -2.43
N VAL A 541 -17.33 -7.81 -2.05
CA VAL A 541 -16.85 -8.98 -2.83
C VAL A 541 -17.99 -9.98 -3.12
N ASN A 542 -18.97 -10.06 -2.22
CA ASN A 542 -20.15 -10.89 -2.44
C ASN A 542 -21.05 -10.40 -3.59
N LYS A 543 -21.11 -9.09 -3.87
CA LYS A 543 -21.94 -8.51 -4.94
C LYS A 543 -21.22 -8.49 -6.29
N LYS A 544 -19.91 -8.24 -6.30
CA LYS A 544 -19.10 -8.13 -7.53
C LYS A 544 -18.91 -9.48 -8.26
N SER A 545 -18.83 -9.43 -9.57
CA SER A 545 -18.44 -10.54 -10.44
C SER A 545 -16.94 -10.84 -10.37
N ILE A 546 -16.53 -12.05 -10.78
CA ILE A 546 -15.12 -12.44 -10.83
C ILE A 546 -14.33 -11.56 -11.82
N THR A 547 -14.97 -11.10 -12.89
CA THR A 547 -14.43 -10.14 -13.87
C THR A 547 -14.15 -8.77 -13.25
N GLU A 548 -15.10 -8.19 -12.51
CA GLU A 548 -14.92 -6.91 -11.82
C GLU A 548 -13.83 -7.00 -10.75
N LEU A 549 -13.83 -8.09 -9.96
CA LEU A 549 -12.79 -8.35 -8.96
C LEU A 549 -11.40 -8.53 -9.60
N SER A 550 -11.31 -9.05 -10.82
CA SER A 550 -10.03 -9.19 -11.53
C SER A 550 -9.48 -7.85 -12.00
N LEU A 551 -10.34 -6.96 -12.51
CA LEU A 551 -9.97 -5.59 -12.86
C LEU A 551 -9.54 -4.79 -11.62
N GLU A 552 -10.40 -4.78 -10.59
CA GLU A 552 -10.11 -4.10 -9.32
C GLU A 552 -8.82 -4.61 -8.66
N LEU A 553 -8.54 -5.92 -8.74
CA LEU A 553 -7.30 -6.51 -8.22
C LEU A 553 -6.07 -6.02 -8.97
N MET A 554 -6.13 -5.86 -10.29
CA MET A 554 -4.99 -5.32 -11.06
C MET A 554 -4.74 -3.85 -10.72
N ASP A 555 -5.79 -3.03 -10.67
CA ASP A 555 -5.69 -1.59 -10.35
C ASP A 555 -5.16 -1.35 -8.93
N ILE A 556 -5.70 -2.07 -7.94
CA ILE A 556 -5.28 -1.97 -6.55
C ILE A 556 -3.86 -2.52 -6.36
N SER A 557 -3.49 -3.60 -7.04
CA SER A 557 -2.12 -4.15 -6.97
C SER A 557 -1.08 -3.25 -7.65
N ALA A 558 -1.46 -2.43 -8.63
CA ALA A 558 -0.61 -1.37 -9.15
C ALA A 558 -0.44 -0.26 -8.11
N LYS A 559 -1.55 0.31 -7.60
CA LYS A 559 -1.51 1.36 -6.56
C LYS A 559 -0.73 0.94 -5.30
N ALA A 560 -0.81 -0.34 -4.91
CA ALA A 560 -0.05 -0.90 -3.79
C ALA A 560 1.46 -0.82 -4.03
N ARG A 561 1.95 -1.33 -5.17
CA ARG A 561 3.38 -1.32 -5.53
C ARG A 561 3.92 0.09 -5.74
N ASP A 562 3.10 0.97 -6.33
CA ASP A 562 3.41 2.39 -6.53
C ASP A 562 3.39 3.22 -5.22
N GLY A 563 2.93 2.66 -4.09
CA GLY A 563 2.75 3.41 -2.83
C GLY A 563 1.60 4.42 -2.83
N LYS A 564 0.67 4.34 -3.81
CA LYS A 564 -0.45 5.28 -4.04
C LYS A 564 -1.77 4.88 -3.36
N LEU A 565 -1.77 3.91 -2.45
CA LEU A 565 -2.95 3.54 -1.67
C LEU A 565 -3.32 4.62 -0.65
N LYS A 566 -4.61 4.93 -0.53
CA LYS A 566 -5.13 5.85 0.49
C LYS A 566 -5.51 5.08 1.74
N ALA A 567 -5.56 5.76 2.91
CA ALA A 567 -6.01 5.14 4.15
C ALA A 567 -7.41 4.50 4.04
N ALA A 568 -8.32 5.11 3.25
CA ALA A 568 -9.64 4.57 2.95
C ALA A 568 -9.63 3.25 2.15
N ASP A 569 -8.56 2.96 1.42
CA ASP A 569 -8.38 1.70 0.69
C ASP A 569 -7.90 0.57 1.61
N MET A 570 -7.40 0.88 2.80
CA MET A 570 -6.82 -0.07 3.76
C MET A 570 -7.71 -0.33 4.99
N GLN A 571 -8.95 0.18 5.00
CA GLN A 571 -9.85 0.17 6.16
C GLN A 571 -11.20 -0.50 5.89
N GLY A 572 -11.75 -1.13 6.94
CA GLY A 572 -13.09 -1.73 6.92
C GLY A 572 -13.13 -3.15 6.36
N SER A 573 -12.02 -3.89 6.41
CA SER A 573 -12.05 -5.33 6.14
C SER A 573 -12.99 -6.07 7.10
N CYS A 574 -13.42 -7.25 6.66
CA CYS A 574 -14.19 -8.22 7.42
C CYS A 574 -13.36 -9.46 7.77
N PHE A 575 -12.45 -9.78 6.86
CA PHE A 575 -11.61 -10.96 6.83
C PHE A 575 -10.41 -10.61 5.95
N THR A 576 -9.23 -11.16 6.25
CA THR A 576 -8.02 -10.92 5.46
C THR A 576 -7.55 -12.20 4.77
N ILE A 577 -7.02 -12.09 3.55
CA ILE A 577 -6.32 -13.16 2.84
C ILE A 577 -4.85 -12.75 2.68
N SER A 578 -3.93 -13.63 3.06
CA SER A 578 -2.49 -13.51 2.81
C SER A 578 -2.07 -14.64 1.88
N SER A 579 -1.50 -14.31 0.72
CA SER A 579 -1.15 -15.29 -0.31
C SER A 579 0.35 -15.31 -0.54
N LEU A 580 1.01 -16.37 -0.09
CA LEU A 580 2.43 -16.67 -0.35
C LEU A 580 2.61 -17.64 -1.53
N GLY A 581 1.53 -18.00 -2.23
CA GLY A 581 1.54 -19.02 -3.28
C GLY A 581 2.46 -18.76 -4.47
N GLY A 582 2.85 -17.50 -4.70
CA GLY A 582 3.85 -17.12 -5.71
C GLY A 582 5.31 -17.20 -5.23
N ILE A 583 5.55 -17.29 -3.92
CA ILE A 583 6.88 -17.32 -3.31
C ILE A 583 7.25 -18.77 -2.95
N GLY A 584 6.42 -19.44 -2.14
CA GLY A 584 6.71 -20.80 -1.67
C GLY A 584 6.07 -21.17 -0.34
N GLY A 585 6.63 -22.20 0.29
CA GLY A 585 6.17 -22.75 1.56
C GLY A 585 4.98 -23.71 1.42
N THR A 586 4.90 -24.68 2.34
CA THR A 586 3.83 -25.69 2.43
C THR A 586 2.72 -25.27 3.39
N ALA A 587 3.03 -24.49 4.42
CA ALA A 587 2.09 -23.90 5.38
C ALA A 587 2.75 -22.71 6.09
N PHE A 588 1.95 -21.80 6.64
CA PHE A 588 2.43 -20.72 7.52
C PHE A 588 1.33 -20.27 8.47
N THR A 589 1.68 -19.63 9.59
CA THR A 589 0.72 -19.13 10.59
C THR A 589 0.58 -17.61 10.47
N PRO A 590 -0.33 -17.09 9.61
CA PRO A 590 -0.56 -15.64 9.52
C PRO A 590 -1.09 -15.07 10.84
N ILE A 591 -0.66 -13.85 11.18
CA ILE A 591 -1.17 -13.10 12.33
C ILE A 591 -2.47 -12.41 11.92
N VAL A 592 -3.52 -12.56 12.72
CA VAL A 592 -4.83 -11.93 12.51
C VAL A 592 -4.71 -10.41 12.56
N ASN A 593 -5.25 -9.73 11.55
CA ASN A 593 -5.26 -8.28 11.47
C ASN A 593 -6.48 -7.70 12.19
N TYR A 594 -6.34 -7.36 13.48
CA TYR A 594 -7.38 -6.66 14.24
C TYR A 594 -7.87 -5.40 13.49
N PRO A 595 -9.19 -5.17 13.35
CA PRO A 595 -10.29 -5.78 14.09
C PRO A 595 -10.93 -7.04 13.47
N ASP A 596 -10.35 -7.62 12.42
CA ASP A 596 -10.84 -8.91 11.91
C ASP A 596 -10.58 -10.03 12.91
N VAL A 597 -11.43 -11.06 12.92
CA VAL A 597 -11.32 -12.21 13.83
C VAL A 597 -10.62 -13.42 13.19
N ALA A 598 -10.33 -13.36 11.89
CA ALA A 598 -9.66 -14.43 11.15
C ALA A 598 -8.89 -13.92 9.93
N ILE A 599 -7.88 -14.69 9.53
CA ILE A 599 -7.06 -14.48 8.34
C ILE A 599 -6.77 -15.84 7.66
N LEU A 600 -6.88 -15.90 6.34
CA LEU A 600 -6.54 -17.06 5.52
C LEU A 600 -5.13 -16.91 4.93
N GLY A 601 -4.23 -17.80 5.31
CA GLY A 601 -2.97 -18.02 4.62
C GLY A 601 -3.15 -18.99 3.45
N VAL A 602 -2.62 -18.65 2.27
CA VAL A 602 -2.61 -19.48 1.07
C VAL A 602 -1.16 -19.75 0.65
N SER A 603 -0.77 -21.03 0.61
CA SER A 603 0.58 -21.48 0.28
C SER A 603 0.72 -21.96 -1.17
N LYS A 604 1.95 -22.30 -1.59
CA LYS A 604 2.22 -22.81 -2.94
C LYS A 604 1.41 -24.09 -3.19
N SER A 605 0.72 -24.15 -4.34
CA SER A 605 -0.04 -25.34 -4.73
C SER A 605 0.88 -26.36 -5.40
N GLU A 606 0.65 -27.64 -5.12
CA GLU A 606 1.50 -28.75 -5.59
C GLU A 606 0.66 -29.97 -5.97
N PHE A 607 1.14 -30.75 -6.96
CA PHE A 607 0.46 -31.98 -7.36
C PHE A 607 0.74 -33.10 -6.36
N LYS A 608 -0.32 -33.64 -5.73
CA LYS A 608 -0.24 -34.76 -4.79
C LYS A 608 -1.02 -35.97 -5.32
N PRO A 609 -0.54 -37.21 -5.14
CA PRO A 609 -1.36 -38.40 -5.37
C PRO A 609 -2.44 -38.48 -4.29
N LYS A 610 -3.71 -38.35 -4.68
CA LYS A 610 -4.87 -38.52 -3.78
C LYS A 610 -5.60 -39.82 -4.14
N TRP A 611 -5.86 -40.64 -3.14
CA TRP A 611 -6.61 -41.89 -3.30
C TRP A 611 -8.11 -41.59 -3.46
N ASN A 612 -8.70 -41.98 -4.59
CA ASN A 612 -10.14 -41.75 -4.86
C ASN A 612 -11.06 -42.88 -4.36
N GLY A 613 -10.50 -43.89 -3.66
CA GLY A 613 -11.19 -45.13 -3.29
C GLY A 613 -10.85 -46.34 -4.17
N LYS A 614 -10.23 -46.13 -5.34
CA LYS A 614 -9.88 -47.17 -6.33
C LYS A 614 -8.45 -47.05 -6.88
N GLU A 615 -7.97 -45.84 -7.09
CA GLU A 615 -6.65 -45.52 -7.65
C GLU A 615 -6.11 -44.20 -7.06
N PHE A 616 -4.82 -43.95 -7.24
CA PHE A 616 -4.21 -42.65 -6.94
C PHE A 616 -4.33 -41.74 -8.17
N ILE A 617 -5.04 -40.63 -8.02
CA ILE A 617 -5.16 -39.59 -9.05
C ILE A 617 -4.26 -38.41 -8.65
N PRO A 618 -3.44 -37.85 -9.55
CA PRO A 618 -2.74 -36.60 -9.29
C PRO A 618 -3.75 -35.45 -9.18
N ARG A 619 -3.78 -34.77 -8.03
CA ARG A 619 -4.62 -33.58 -7.77
C ARG A 619 -3.74 -32.40 -7.37
N LEU A 620 -4.05 -31.22 -7.89
CA LEU A 620 -3.38 -29.97 -7.55
C LEU A 620 -3.93 -29.47 -6.22
N MET A 621 -3.20 -29.73 -5.13
CA MET A 621 -3.60 -29.37 -3.79
C MET A 621 -3.05 -27.99 -3.42
N CYS A 622 -3.92 -27.12 -2.92
CA CYS A 622 -3.59 -25.82 -2.37
C CYS A 622 -3.67 -25.89 -0.84
N PRO A 623 -2.55 -25.78 -0.10
CA PRO A 623 -2.57 -25.75 1.35
C PRO A 623 -3.14 -24.42 1.86
N LEU A 624 -4.06 -24.53 2.82
CA LEU A 624 -4.76 -23.41 3.45
C LEU A 624 -4.44 -23.38 4.94
N SER A 625 -4.20 -22.18 5.47
CA SER A 625 -3.82 -21.93 6.87
C SER A 625 -4.74 -20.87 7.47
N LEU A 626 -5.83 -21.29 8.12
CA LEU A 626 -6.83 -20.41 8.71
C LEU A 626 -6.43 -20.06 10.16
N SER A 627 -5.88 -18.88 10.38
CA SER A 627 -5.67 -18.34 11.74
C SER A 627 -6.89 -17.57 12.22
N TYR A 628 -7.27 -17.74 13.49
CA TYR A 628 -8.44 -17.09 14.08
C TYR A 628 -8.26 -16.73 15.56
N ASP A 629 -9.05 -15.77 16.02
CA ASP A 629 -9.22 -15.40 17.43
C ASP A 629 -10.09 -16.44 18.15
N HIS A 630 -9.46 -17.25 18.99
CA HIS A 630 -10.15 -18.33 19.69
C HIS A 630 -11.15 -17.85 20.76
N ARG A 631 -11.22 -16.54 21.05
CA ARG A 631 -12.29 -15.95 21.89
C ARG A 631 -13.63 -15.87 21.16
N VAL A 632 -13.60 -15.81 19.82
CA VAL A 632 -14.78 -15.61 18.97
C VAL A 632 -15.14 -16.86 18.17
N ILE A 633 -14.12 -17.59 17.72
CA ILE A 633 -14.25 -18.77 16.86
C ILE A 633 -13.76 -19.99 17.63
N ASP A 634 -14.60 -21.03 17.73
CA ASP A 634 -14.19 -22.33 18.27
C ASP A 634 -13.58 -23.24 17.18
N GLY A 635 -12.79 -24.24 17.58
CA GLY A 635 -12.11 -25.13 16.65
C GLY A 635 -13.03 -25.99 15.78
N ALA A 636 -14.25 -26.30 16.23
CA ALA A 636 -15.23 -27.05 15.44
C ALA A 636 -15.95 -26.15 14.43
N LEU A 637 -16.08 -24.85 14.71
CA LEU A 637 -16.55 -23.85 13.77
C LEU A 637 -15.46 -23.54 12.73
N ALA A 638 -14.19 -23.45 13.14
CA ALA A 638 -13.06 -23.27 12.24
C ALA A 638 -12.85 -24.46 11.28
N ALA A 639 -12.92 -25.70 11.79
CA ALA A 639 -12.86 -26.89 10.94
C ALA A 639 -14.01 -26.91 9.91
N ARG A 640 -15.25 -26.55 10.33
CA ARG A 640 -16.40 -26.47 9.40
C ARG A 640 -16.24 -25.37 8.36
N PHE A 641 -15.77 -24.18 8.75
CA PHE A 641 -15.46 -23.09 7.81
C PHE A 641 -14.41 -23.53 6.77
N SER A 642 -13.33 -24.17 7.23
CA SER A 642 -12.25 -24.65 6.36
C SER A 642 -12.74 -25.68 5.35
N VAL A 643 -13.51 -26.68 5.79
CA VAL A 643 -14.09 -27.72 4.92
C VAL A 643 -15.08 -27.12 3.91
N THR A 644 -15.95 -26.18 4.32
CA THR A 644 -16.85 -25.49 3.37
C THR A 644 -16.06 -24.69 2.34
N LEU A 645 -15.07 -23.89 2.77
CA LEU A 645 -14.21 -23.13 1.87
C LEU A 645 -13.46 -24.04 0.89
N SER A 646 -12.91 -25.17 1.37
CA SER A 646 -12.25 -26.18 0.53
C SER A 646 -13.21 -26.78 -0.50
N SER A 647 -14.46 -27.06 -0.12
CA SER A 647 -15.49 -27.57 -1.05
C SER A 647 -15.82 -26.57 -2.17
N TYR A 648 -15.85 -25.27 -1.86
CA TYR A 648 -16.09 -24.18 -2.81
C TYR A 648 -14.90 -23.90 -3.74
N LEU A 649 -13.68 -24.19 -3.30
CA LEU A 649 -12.49 -24.14 -4.15
C LEU A 649 -12.38 -25.39 -5.04
N SER A 650 -12.87 -26.54 -4.55
CA SER A 650 -12.85 -27.82 -5.28
C SER A 650 -13.92 -27.89 -6.39
N ASP A 651 -15.12 -27.38 -6.15
CA ASP A 651 -16.14 -27.22 -7.20
C ASP A 651 -16.66 -25.78 -7.27
N ILE A 652 -15.99 -24.97 -8.11
CA ILE A 652 -16.35 -23.56 -8.34
C ILE A 652 -17.78 -23.35 -8.86
N ARG A 653 -18.47 -24.37 -9.40
CA ARG A 653 -19.88 -24.24 -9.84
C ARG A 653 -20.79 -24.00 -8.66
N THR A 654 -20.44 -24.57 -7.50
CA THR A 654 -21.18 -24.37 -6.24
C THR A 654 -21.15 -22.92 -5.77
N LEU A 655 -20.22 -22.07 -6.23
CA LEU A 655 -20.22 -20.63 -5.94
C LEU A 655 -21.46 -19.91 -6.50
N ILE A 656 -22.05 -20.43 -7.59
CA ILE A 656 -23.17 -19.81 -8.33
C ILE A 656 -24.54 -20.20 -7.75
N MET A 657 -24.64 -21.40 -7.15
CA MET A 657 -25.87 -21.94 -6.53
C MET A 657 -26.32 -21.19 -5.27
#